data_AF-A0A943KD43-F1
#
_entry.id   AF-A0A943KD43-F1
#
_cell.length_a   1.000
_cell.length_b   1.000
_cell.length_c   1.000
_cell.angle_alpha   90.00
_cell.angle_beta   90.00
_cell.angle_gamma   90.00
#
_symmetry.space_group_name_H-M   'P 1'
#
loop_
_entity.id
_entity.type
_entity.pdbx_description
1 polymer ?
#
loop_
_entity_poly.entity_id
_entity_poly.type
_entity_poly.pdbx_seq_one_letter_code
_entity_poly.pdbx_strand_id
1 'polypeptide(L)'
;MNIKDMAVGVVKEVTSHWSKPGKGKFVSYKEVLNLGLGGMGQQFVMIMTAYLGLSAGNTLLGSTLGLRPMHLQYMAMVQTVLGVFFCILRGKIVDNTRTRYGRFRPYIALMGFPIVLLTAIFIFLPFETMSYTSKLIATFAFAITVSMVSPLFTDTYSELQTVITPNSEERTNVLAINSLIYSFAPTVAYFIIPLLSQLTGGYTDIRTYRYIIVPMAVLGVSLNLFTAFGCKERVVTSQNYVQKVGVLEGVKEIYKNKHWWLRTVAGWIGFLEGACGVIFGWIYIYGTQDMTTYALLNTVLGSASGIAMVITPALMKRLGNRTLLLVHNSLNVLFVTMMTFTFRIPLLFFIFLYLNSLVNALSIVYNQAMHSEVKDYQQYISGKRMDFMFGVADLIGTPVTMVTGMVIPYVYECMGLTTNYDILYDPSVRNTMFYILCVLSIIGAILNLIPFSFYSLSREKHRNIIKVLRYRALFDDYENDCLNAEEIVLAIDGIREGYEIFNAPMPDLKLMKAKVKEAKALPAATPETKAARNKAIRAARKGVQAGKKLIEQKGAVSILIDELTKFQKPENIRRVQRAKDLVAIGLTHLSGINPSVLDEAKALPSATKEEKALKNDEVKRAKAMLKMAKKIRKNYPDGIREPDPETLRKALDMPYATREESRARAKAVKAAEKEIQLFHTTLKPYQDAQKLVRDERVSRTIYPEIEKMYDNARAEVEQMEQKVQKETAAAGREK
;
A
#
# COMPACT_ATOMS: atom_id res chain seq x y z
N MET A 1 -28.74 -22.64 -9.34
CA MET A 1 -27.43 -23.18 -9.76
C MET A 1 -26.88 -23.97 -8.59
N ASN A 2 -26.64 -25.26 -8.77
CA ASN A 2 -26.32 -26.18 -7.67
C ASN A 2 -24.89 -25.90 -7.18
N ILE A 3 -24.71 -25.70 -5.87
CA ILE A 3 -23.41 -25.35 -5.27
C ILE A 3 -22.36 -26.45 -5.53
N LYS A 4 -22.82 -27.72 -5.62
CA LYS A 4 -21.98 -28.87 -5.99
C LYS A 4 -21.41 -28.74 -7.40
N ASP A 5 -22.23 -28.39 -8.40
CA ASP A 5 -21.78 -28.30 -9.80
C ASP A 5 -20.80 -27.13 -9.99
N MET A 6 -21.02 -26.04 -9.25
CA MET A 6 -20.10 -24.91 -9.23
C MET A 6 -18.77 -25.28 -8.55
N ALA A 7 -18.79 -26.04 -7.45
CA ALA A 7 -17.60 -26.52 -6.77
C ALA A 7 -16.80 -27.51 -7.62
N VAL A 8 -17.48 -28.44 -8.30
CA VAL A 8 -16.85 -29.42 -9.22
C VAL A 8 -16.24 -28.73 -10.43
N GLY A 9 -16.92 -27.70 -10.99
CA GLY A 9 -16.39 -26.87 -12.07
C GLY A 9 -15.12 -26.13 -11.66
N VAL A 10 -15.12 -25.50 -10.48
CA VAL A 10 -13.94 -24.80 -9.93
C VAL A 10 -12.79 -25.77 -9.68
N VAL A 11 -13.05 -26.97 -9.14
CA VAL A 11 -12.01 -27.99 -8.93
C VAL A 11 -11.42 -28.48 -10.25
N LYS A 12 -12.23 -28.68 -11.29
CA LYS A 12 -11.76 -29.04 -12.64
C LYS A 12 -10.92 -27.93 -13.29
N GLU A 13 -11.29 -26.67 -13.08
CA GLU A 13 -10.54 -25.51 -13.60
C GLU A 13 -9.17 -25.35 -12.88
N VAL A 14 -9.16 -25.50 -11.56
CA VAL A 14 -7.93 -25.42 -10.76
C VAL A 14 -6.96 -26.56 -11.06
N THR A 15 -7.48 -27.78 -11.26
CA THR A 15 -6.64 -28.96 -11.57
C THR A 15 -6.07 -28.92 -12.99
N SER A 16 -6.80 -28.40 -13.97
CA SER A 16 -6.33 -28.29 -15.36
C SER A 16 -5.27 -27.19 -15.57
N HIS A 17 -5.28 -26.12 -14.76
CA HIS A 17 -4.31 -25.02 -14.81
C HIS A 17 -3.34 -25.00 -13.61
N TRP A 18 -3.13 -26.17 -12.99
CA TRP A 18 -2.27 -26.30 -11.81
C TRP A 18 -0.81 -25.94 -12.11
N SER A 19 -0.21 -26.55 -13.13
CA SER A 19 1.22 -26.38 -13.44
C SER A 19 1.50 -25.49 -14.66
N LYS A 20 0.49 -25.23 -15.49
CA LYS A 20 0.58 -24.34 -16.66
C LYS A 20 -0.43 -23.21 -16.46
N PRO A 21 -0.04 -21.94 -16.68
CA PRO A 21 -0.99 -20.84 -16.60
C PRO A 21 -2.11 -21.03 -17.65
N GLY A 22 -3.32 -20.60 -17.32
CA GLY A 22 -4.42 -20.56 -18.29
C GLY A 22 -4.09 -19.63 -19.47
N LYS A 23 -4.75 -19.82 -20.62
CA LYS A 23 -4.54 -18.94 -21.79
C LYS A 23 -4.80 -17.47 -21.40
N GLY A 24 -3.85 -16.59 -21.68
CA GLY A 24 -3.90 -15.15 -21.32
C GLY A 24 -3.47 -14.80 -19.88
N LYS A 25 -3.15 -15.79 -19.04
CA LYS A 25 -2.61 -15.60 -17.68
C LYS A 25 -1.11 -15.85 -17.67
N PHE A 26 -0.37 -15.13 -16.81
CA PHE A 26 1.07 -15.32 -16.67
C PHE A 26 1.41 -16.25 -15.51
N VAL A 27 0.53 -16.41 -14.52
CA VAL A 27 0.77 -17.15 -13.27
C VAL A 27 -0.08 -18.42 -13.22
N SER A 28 0.54 -19.53 -12.85
CA SER A 28 -0.18 -20.81 -12.63
C SER A 28 -0.80 -20.88 -11.23
N TYR A 29 -1.83 -21.70 -11.02
CA TYR A 29 -2.43 -21.85 -9.68
C TYR A 29 -1.43 -22.40 -8.65
N LYS A 30 -0.46 -23.24 -9.08
CA LYS A 30 0.65 -23.70 -8.24
C LYS A 30 1.56 -22.56 -7.80
N GLU A 31 1.84 -21.60 -8.68
CA GLU A 31 2.64 -20.41 -8.32
C GLU A 31 1.89 -19.48 -7.36
N VAL A 32 0.57 -19.31 -7.55
CA VAL A 32 -0.28 -18.56 -6.61
C VAL A 32 -0.28 -19.22 -5.23
N LEU A 33 -0.45 -20.55 -5.18
CA LEU A 33 -0.41 -21.29 -3.93
C LEU A 33 0.97 -21.22 -3.25
N ASN A 34 2.05 -21.41 -4.01
CA ASN A 34 3.41 -21.29 -3.48
C ASN A 34 3.67 -19.90 -2.90
N LEU A 35 3.24 -18.85 -3.61
CA LEU A 35 3.33 -17.47 -3.12
C LEU A 35 2.55 -17.29 -1.82
N GLY A 36 1.31 -17.77 -1.76
CA GLY A 36 0.48 -17.73 -0.55
C GLY A 36 1.09 -18.49 0.63
N LEU A 37 1.66 -19.68 0.40
CA LEU A 37 2.32 -20.49 1.42
C LEU A 37 3.56 -19.81 1.99
N GLY A 38 4.41 -19.18 1.16
CA GLY A 38 5.52 -18.40 1.73
C GLY A 38 5.07 -17.09 2.37
N GLY A 39 3.92 -16.52 1.96
CA GLY A 39 3.27 -15.45 2.70
C GLY A 39 2.84 -15.86 4.11
N MET A 40 2.29 -17.07 4.24
CA MET A 40 2.00 -17.67 5.55
C MET A 40 3.28 -17.85 6.36
N GLY A 41 4.35 -18.34 5.74
CA GLY A 41 5.69 -18.43 6.36
C GLY A 41 6.22 -17.09 6.84
N GLN A 42 6.07 -16.04 6.04
CA GLN A 42 6.44 -14.66 6.38
C GLN A 42 5.67 -14.13 7.57
N GLN A 43 4.38 -14.43 7.68
CA GLN A 43 3.56 -14.04 8.83
C GLN A 43 3.99 -14.74 10.12
N PHE A 44 4.37 -16.02 10.07
CA PHE A 44 4.94 -16.70 11.25
C PHE A 44 6.23 -16.04 11.74
N VAL A 45 7.13 -15.68 10.82
CA VAL A 45 8.37 -14.95 11.15
C VAL A 45 8.06 -13.55 11.71
N MET A 46 7.01 -12.90 11.22
CA MET A 46 6.57 -11.59 11.71
C MET A 46 6.02 -11.67 13.14
N ILE A 47 5.21 -12.68 13.46
CA ILE A 47 4.70 -12.92 14.82
C ILE A 47 5.85 -13.19 15.78
N MET A 48 6.83 -13.99 15.38
CA MET A 48 8.06 -14.21 16.16
C MET A 48 8.79 -12.89 16.42
N THR A 49 8.98 -12.08 15.38
CA THR A 49 9.68 -10.78 15.50
C THR A 49 8.90 -9.83 16.41
N ALA A 50 7.57 -9.89 16.43
CA ALA A 50 6.73 -9.10 17.32
C ALA A 50 6.95 -9.45 18.80
N TYR A 51 7.11 -10.73 19.15
CA TYR A 51 7.47 -11.17 20.51
C TYR A 51 8.88 -10.74 20.94
N LEU A 52 9.77 -10.43 19.98
CA LEU A 52 11.10 -9.87 20.25
C LEU A 52 11.14 -8.34 20.11
N GLY A 53 10.01 -7.70 19.80
CA GLY A 53 9.94 -6.27 19.58
C GLY A 53 10.17 -5.48 20.87
N LEU A 54 11.01 -4.45 20.79
CA LEU A 54 11.23 -3.51 21.88
C LEU A 54 9.99 -2.64 22.08
N SER A 55 9.09 -3.09 22.95
CA SER A 55 7.88 -2.35 23.33
C SER A 55 7.60 -2.55 24.82
N ALA A 56 7.15 -1.48 25.47
CA ALA A 56 6.76 -1.47 26.87
C ALA A 56 5.64 -2.47 27.22
N GLY A 57 4.81 -2.84 26.23
CA GLY A 57 3.73 -3.82 26.38
C GLY A 57 4.13 -5.27 26.11
N ASN A 58 5.39 -5.53 25.76
CA ASN A 58 5.82 -6.88 25.41
C ASN A 58 6.03 -7.73 26.67
N THR A 59 5.23 -8.79 26.81
CA THR A 59 5.29 -9.72 27.95
C THR A 59 6.65 -10.42 28.06
N LEU A 60 7.28 -10.80 26.94
CA LEU A 60 8.59 -11.47 26.99
C LEU A 60 9.64 -10.54 27.61
N LEU A 61 9.82 -9.34 27.06
CA LEU A 61 10.90 -8.45 27.50
C LEU A 61 10.59 -7.76 28.83
N GLY A 62 9.33 -7.39 29.05
CA GLY A 62 8.89 -6.72 30.28
C GLY A 62 8.75 -7.70 31.44
N SER A 63 7.79 -8.61 31.37
CA SER A 63 7.43 -9.46 32.53
C SER A 63 8.32 -10.69 32.71
N THR A 64 8.90 -11.27 31.65
CA THR A 64 9.74 -12.48 31.82
C THR A 64 11.22 -12.18 32.03
N LEU A 65 11.78 -11.15 31.36
CA LEU A 65 13.18 -10.75 31.53
C LEU A 65 13.38 -9.72 32.64
N GLY A 66 12.30 -9.07 33.11
CA GLY A 66 12.33 -8.03 34.15
C GLY A 66 12.96 -6.71 33.68
N LEU A 67 12.88 -6.38 32.39
CA LEU A 67 13.41 -5.13 31.86
C LEU A 67 12.42 -3.97 32.09
N ARG A 68 12.94 -2.82 32.52
CA ARG A 68 12.11 -1.63 32.75
C ARG A 68 11.45 -1.15 31.44
N PRO A 69 10.14 -0.84 31.43
CA PRO A 69 9.43 -0.34 30.25
C PRO A 69 10.09 0.89 29.59
N MET A 70 10.57 1.83 30.40
CA MET A 70 11.25 3.04 29.89
C MET A 70 12.59 2.74 29.21
N HIS A 71 13.34 1.75 29.70
CA HIS A 71 14.59 1.34 29.05
C HIS A 71 14.31 0.67 27.70
N LEU A 72 13.27 -0.16 27.61
CA LEU A 72 12.81 -0.74 26.35
C LEU A 72 12.41 0.35 25.34
N GLN A 73 11.75 1.41 25.80
CA GLN A 73 11.35 2.53 24.95
C GLN A 73 12.55 3.34 24.44
N TYR A 74 13.54 3.65 25.28
CA TYR A 74 14.78 4.32 24.84
C TYR A 74 15.54 3.49 23.81
N MET A 75 15.64 2.18 24.02
CA MET A 75 16.25 1.27 23.05
C MET A 75 15.45 1.24 21.73
N ALA A 76 14.12 1.18 21.80
CA ALA A 76 13.26 1.23 20.61
C ALA A 76 13.46 2.51 19.80
N MET A 77 13.65 3.66 20.46
CA MET A 77 13.94 4.94 19.79
C MET A 77 15.27 4.90 19.03
N VAL A 78 16.33 4.46 19.69
CA VAL A 78 17.65 4.36 19.03
C VAL A 78 17.59 3.37 17.88
N GLN A 79 16.89 2.23 18.04
CA GLN A 79 16.64 1.27 16.96
C GLN A 79 15.89 1.91 15.80
N THR A 80 14.89 2.76 16.07
CA THR A 80 14.10 3.42 15.02
C THR A 80 14.94 4.42 14.22
N VAL A 81 15.80 5.19 14.90
CA VAL A 81 16.75 6.11 14.24
C VAL A 81 17.74 5.34 13.36
N LEU A 82 18.31 4.24 13.86
CA LEU A 82 19.19 3.37 13.08
C LEU A 82 18.47 2.71 11.90
N GLY A 83 17.20 2.34 12.08
CA GLY A 83 16.34 1.76 11.05
C GLY A 83 16.18 2.66 9.82
N VAL A 84 16.15 3.98 10.00
CA VAL A 84 16.10 4.96 8.89
C VAL A 84 17.34 4.83 7.99
N PHE A 85 18.54 4.74 8.58
CA PHE A 85 19.78 4.56 7.83
C PHE A 85 19.83 3.20 7.13
N PHE A 86 19.41 2.14 7.83
CA PHE A 86 19.38 0.80 7.28
C PHE A 86 18.37 0.64 6.14
N CYS A 87 17.25 1.38 6.16
CA CYS A 87 16.28 1.38 5.07
C CYS A 87 16.92 1.84 3.74
N ILE A 88 17.70 2.94 3.78
CA ILE A 88 18.41 3.46 2.59
C ILE A 88 19.49 2.49 2.12
N LEU A 89 20.25 1.92 3.06
CA LEU A 89 21.30 0.94 2.73
C LEU A 89 20.71 -0.32 2.08
N ARG A 90 19.64 -0.84 2.67
CA ARG A 90 18.89 -1.99 2.17
C ARG A 90 18.35 -1.78 0.77
N GLY A 91 17.75 -0.61 0.50
CA GLY A 91 17.28 -0.25 -0.83
C GLY A 91 18.40 -0.37 -1.87
N LYS A 92 19.57 0.23 -1.58
CA LYS A 92 20.75 0.11 -2.45
C LYS A 92 21.24 -1.32 -2.64
N ILE A 93 21.24 -2.14 -1.59
CA ILE A 93 21.65 -3.54 -1.64
C ILE A 93 20.72 -4.32 -2.58
N VAL A 94 19.41 -4.23 -2.37
CA VAL A 94 18.41 -4.94 -3.17
C VAL A 94 18.38 -4.42 -4.62
N ASP A 95 18.53 -3.12 -4.86
CA ASP A 95 18.63 -2.51 -6.20
C ASP A 95 19.87 -2.97 -6.98
N ASN A 96 21.03 -3.09 -6.32
CA ASN A 96 22.29 -3.46 -6.98
C ASN A 96 22.46 -4.98 -7.15
N THR A 97 21.55 -5.79 -6.61
CA THR A 97 21.67 -7.25 -6.67
C THR A 97 21.20 -7.77 -8.02
N ARG A 98 22.14 -8.32 -8.81
CA ARG A 98 21.85 -9.04 -10.06
C ARG A 98 22.33 -10.49 -9.90
N THR A 99 21.40 -11.43 -9.69
CA THR A 99 21.75 -12.86 -9.60
C THR A 99 21.02 -13.69 -10.67
N ARG A 100 21.54 -14.89 -10.95
CA ARG A 100 20.91 -15.87 -11.87
C ARG A 100 19.51 -16.30 -11.43
N TYR A 101 19.20 -16.21 -10.14
CA TYR A 101 17.91 -16.62 -9.56
C TYR A 101 16.88 -15.49 -9.52
N GLY A 102 17.21 -14.29 -10.00
CA GLY A 102 16.38 -13.09 -9.89
C GLY A 102 16.96 -12.09 -8.89
N ARG A 103 16.24 -10.99 -8.69
CA ARG A 103 16.63 -9.90 -7.78
C ARG A 103 16.18 -10.17 -6.35
N PHE A 104 15.00 -10.73 -6.16
CA PHE A 104 14.30 -10.83 -4.88
C PHE A 104 14.37 -12.24 -4.27
N ARG A 105 14.31 -13.28 -5.10
CA ARG A 105 14.31 -14.68 -4.66
C ARG A 105 15.49 -15.10 -3.75
N PRO A 106 16.74 -14.67 -4.00
CA PRO A 106 17.86 -15.01 -3.11
C PRO A 106 17.67 -14.51 -1.67
N TYR A 107 17.11 -13.31 -1.50
CA TYR A 107 16.85 -12.75 -0.17
C TYR A 107 15.75 -13.49 0.56
N ILE A 108 14.69 -13.89 -0.16
CA ILE A 108 13.59 -14.68 0.42
C ILE A 108 14.11 -16.05 0.90
N ALA A 109 14.97 -16.72 0.12
CA ALA A 109 15.55 -18.00 0.53
C ALA A 109 16.55 -17.86 1.69
N LEU A 110 17.49 -16.91 1.57
CA LEU A 110 18.65 -16.87 2.45
C LEU A 110 18.40 -16.07 3.73
N MET A 111 17.64 -14.98 3.69
CA MET A 111 17.48 -14.10 4.86
C MET A 111 16.57 -14.68 5.94
N GLY A 112 15.79 -15.72 5.63
CA GLY A 112 15.01 -16.45 6.64
C GLY A 112 15.91 -17.16 7.67
N PHE A 113 16.99 -17.79 7.23
CA PHE A 113 17.86 -18.58 8.11
C PHE A 113 18.58 -17.74 9.19
N PRO A 114 19.23 -16.60 8.87
CA PRO A 114 19.83 -15.73 9.88
C PRO A 114 18.82 -15.25 10.91
N ILE A 115 17.58 -14.95 10.51
CA ILE A 115 16.54 -14.49 11.45
C ILE A 115 16.22 -15.59 12.45
N VAL A 116 16.01 -16.83 12.00
CA VAL A 116 15.72 -17.97 12.89
C VAL A 116 16.89 -18.26 13.81
N LEU A 117 18.11 -18.24 13.27
CA LEU A 117 19.33 -18.46 14.05
C LEU A 117 19.49 -17.39 15.15
N LEU A 118 19.33 -16.12 14.81
CA LEU A 118 19.42 -15.02 15.76
C LEU A 118 18.36 -15.12 16.85
N THR A 119 17.12 -15.46 16.47
CA THR A 119 16.04 -15.68 17.44
C THR A 119 16.33 -16.87 18.36
N ALA A 120 16.81 -17.98 17.82
CA ALA A 120 17.16 -19.15 18.62
C ALA A 120 18.28 -18.81 19.62
N ILE A 121 19.35 -18.14 19.17
CA ILE A 121 20.44 -17.72 20.04
C ILE A 121 19.93 -16.80 21.16
N PHE A 122 19.07 -15.83 20.82
CA PHE A 122 18.51 -14.92 21.80
C PHE A 122 17.72 -15.66 22.89
N ILE A 123 16.84 -16.58 22.51
CA ILE A 123 15.93 -17.26 23.44
C ILE A 123 16.64 -18.30 24.34
N PHE A 124 17.72 -18.91 23.84
CA PHE A 124 18.54 -19.84 24.61
C PHE A 124 19.60 -19.18 25.50
N LEU A 125 19.73 -17.85 25.43
CA LEU A 125 20.68 -17.10 26.24
C LEU A 125 20.29 -17.18 27.74
N PRO A 126 21.25 -17.38 28.67
CA PRO A 126 20.96 -17.63 30.08
C PRO A 126 20.66 -16.33 30.84
N PHE A 127 19.56 -15.66 30.49
CA PHE A 127 19.15 -14.39 31.10
C PHE A 127 18.95 -14.46 32.62
N GLU A 128 18.70 -15.63 33.20
CA GLU A 128 18.56 -15.80 34.65
C GLU A 128 19.87 -15.53 35.41
N THR A 129 21.01 -15.76 34.78
CA THR A 129 22.35 -15.63 35.41
C THR A 129 23.03 -14.28 35.13
N MET A 130 22.46 -13.46 34.25
CA MET A 130 23.09 -12.23 33.79
C MET A 130 22.72 -11.01 34.66
N SER A 131 23.69 -10.10 34.85
CA SER A 131 23.41 -8.78 35.41
C SER A 131 22.44 -7.98 34.53
N TYR A 132 21.64 -7.11 35.16
CA TYR A 132 20.64 -6.26 34.48
C TYR A 132 21.22 -5.51 33.27
N THR A 133 22.41 -4.91 33.41
CA THR A 133 23.08 -4.17 32.32
C THR A 133 23.45 -5.09 31.16
N SER A 134 23.94 -6.30 31.45
CA SER A 134 24.29 -7.28 30.41
C SER A 134 23.05 -7.80 29.68
N LYS A 135 21.92 -8.00 30.38
CA LYS A 135 20.63 -8.33 29.73
C LYS A 135 20.18 -7.23 28.77
N LEU A 136 20.31 -5.97 29.21
CA LEU A 136 19.91 -4.80 28.42
C LEU A 136 20.76 -4.67 27.15
N ILE A 137 22.08 -4.78 27.26
CA ILE A 137 23.00 -4.72 26.10
C ILE A 137 22.73 -5.87 25.13
N ALA A 138 22.60 -7.10 25.63
CA ALA A 138 22.32 -8.26 24.79
C ALA A 138 20.98 -8.08 24.05
N THR A 139 19.92 -7.70 24.77
CA THR A 139 18.59 -7.44 24.18
C THR A 139 18.65 -6.37 23.10
N PHE A 140 19.38 -5.29 23.35
CA PHE A 140 19.52 -4.21 22.36
C PHE A 140 20.27 -4.64 21.10
N ALA A 141 21.39 -5.36 21.26
CA ALA A 141 22.21 -5.82 20.14
C ALA A 141 21.43 -6.81 19.24
N PHE A 142 20.69 -7.73 19.85
CA PHE A 142 19.82 -8.66 19.11
C PHE A 142 18.66 -7.93 18.43
N ALA A 143 18.01 -6.99 19.12
CA ALA A 143 16.90 -6.22 18.56
C ALA A 143 17.32 -5.40 17.33
N ILE A 144 18.47 -4.71 17.38
CA ILE A 144 19.02 -3.99 16.21
C ILE A 144 19.29 -4.97 15.07
N THR A 145 19.96 -6.09 15.35
CA THR A 145 20.32 -7.06 14.31
C THR A 145 19.09 -7.66 13.63
N VAL A 146 18.08 -8.05 14.41
CA VAL A 146 16.79 -8.53 13.87
C VAL A 146 16.09 -7.42 13.08
N SER A 147 16.13 -6.17 13.55
CA SER A 147 15.56 -5.02 12.83
C SER A 147 16.28 -4.69 11.51
N MET A 148 17.55 -5.09 11.35
CA MET A 148 18.28 -4.95 10.09
C MET A 148 17.91 -6.04 9.09
N VAL A 149 17.79 -7.29 9.55
CA VAL A 149 17.61 -8.47 8.68
C VAL A 149 16.13 -8.72 8.36
N SER A 150 15.22 -8.54 9.33
CA SER A 150 13.78 -8.81 9.15
C SER A 150 13.19 -8.04 7.97
N PRO A 151 13.45 -6.73 7.79
CA PRO A 151 12.89 -5.99 6.67
C PRO A 151 13.42 -6.47 5.30
N LEU A 152 14.64 -7.01 5.20
CA LEU A 152 15.13 -7.62 3.95
C LEU A 152 14.29 -8.83 3.54
N PHE A 153 13.72 -9.53 4.51
CA PHE A 153 12.87 -10.69 4.27
C PHE A 153 11.44 -10.27 3.91
N THR A 154 10.83 -9.34 4.66
CA THR A 154 9.43 -8.94 4.48
C THR A 154 9.19 -8.09 3.24
N ASP A 155 10.05 -7.10 3.00
CA ASP A 155 9.81 -6.14 1.93
C ASP A 155 10.14 -6.75 0.58
N THR A 156 11.14 -7.64 0.54
CA THR A 156 11.47 -8.39 -0.67
C THR A 156 10.36 -9.35 -1.09
N TYR A 157 9.69 -9.98 -0.11
CA TYR A 157 8.48 -10.76 -0.38
C TYR A 157 7.34 -9.88 -0.92
N SER A 158 7.11 -8.71 -0.30
CA SER A 158 6.06 -7.77 -0.72
C SER A 158 6.30 -7.23 -2.14
N GLU A 159 7.55 -6.91 -2.49
CA GLU A 159 7.95 -6.49 -3.84
C GLU A 159 7.87 -7.65 -4.84
N LEU A 160 8.15 -8.89 -4.44
CA LEU A 160 7.95 -10.06 -5.33
C LEU A 160 6.49 -10.18 -5.78
N GLN A 161 5.53 -9.88 -4.89
CA GLN A 161 4.11 -9.90 -5.24
C GLN A 161 3.75 -8.86 -6.31
N THR A 162 4.50 -7.75 -6.39
CA THR A 162 4.23 -6.70 -7.38
C THR A 162 4.77 -7.05 -8.77
N VAL A 163 5.77 -7.93 -8.86
CA VAL A 163 6.51 -8.30 -10.09
C VAL A 163 6.23 -9.72 -10.62
N ILE A 164 5.30 -10.46 -9.99
CA ILE A 164 4.98 -11.85 -10.38
C ILE A 164 4.22 -11.95 -11.71
N THR A 165 3.43 -10.92 -12.06
CA THR A 165 2.71 -10.80 -13.34
C THR A 165 2.78 -9.38 -13.89
N PRO A 166 2.94 -9.22 -15.21
CA PRO A 166 2.81 -7.92 -15.87
C PRO A 166 1.35 -7.44 -15.95
N ASN A 167 0.37 -8.35 -15.88
CA ASN A 167 -1.06 -7.98 -15.97
C ASN A 167 -1.59 -7.47 -14.61
N SER A 168 -2.09 -6.22 -14.59
CA SER A 168 -2.58 -5.57 -13.37
C SER A 168 -3.84 -6.19 -12.77
N GLU A 169 -4.73 -6.73 -13.61
CA GLU A 169 -5.96 -7.40 -13.15
C GLU A 169 -5.64 -8.78 -12.55
N GLU A 170 -4.78 -9.53 -13.23
CA GLU A 170 -4.25 -10.80 -12.72
C GLU A 170 -3.54 -10.60 -11.37
N ARG A 171 -2.70 -9.55 -11.26
CA ARG A 171 -1.99 -9.22 -10.01
C ARG A 171 -2.96 -9.00 -8.85
N THR A 172 -4.05 -8.26 -9.08
CA THR A 172 -5.04 -7.95 -8.05
C THR A 172 -5.72 -9.22 -7.54
N ASN A 173 -6.06 -10.14 -8.46
CA ASN A 173 -6.67 -11.42 -8.10
C ASN A 173 -5.70 -12.34 -7.34
N VAL A 174 -4.44 -12.41 -7.78
CA VAL A 174 -3.38 -13.18 -7.09
C VAL A 174 -3.15 -12.63 -5.67
N LEU A 175 -3.05 -11.31 -5.52
CA LEU A 175 -2.90 -10.64 -4.22
C LEU A 175 -4.09 -10.90 -3.27
N ALA A 176 -5.32 -10.90 -3.79
CA ALA A 176 -6.51 -11.18 -3.01
C ALA A 176 -6.53 -12.63 -2.49
N ILE A 177 -6.19 -13.60 -3.35
CA ILE A 177 -6.09 -15.02 -2.95
C ILE A 177 -4.97 -15.22 -1.93
N ASN A 178 -3.80 -14.63 -2.19
CA ASN A 178 -2.68 -14.68 -1.25
C ASN A 178 -3.01 -14.05 0.09
N SER A 179 -3.84 -13.00 0.10
CA SER A 179 -4.27 -12.34 1.33
C SER A 179 -5.11 -13.21 2.23
N LEU A 180 -5.91 -14.09 1.63
CA LEU A 180 -6.64 -15.10 2.38
C LEU A 180 -5.68 -16.18 2.89
N ILE A 181 -4.72 -16.64 2.08
CA ILE A 181 -3.79 -17.72 2.48
C ILE A 181 -2.85 -17.26 3.61
N TYR A 182 -2.22 -16.08 3.51
CA TYR A 182 -1.30 -15.63 4.56
C TYR A 182 -2.02 -15.35 5.89
N SER A 183 -3.32 -15.03 5.88
CA SER A 183 -4.11 -14.73 7.08
C SER A 183 -4.34 -15.94 7.99
N PHE A 184 -4.15 -17.16 7.47
CA PHE A 184 -4.24 -18.37 8.26
C PHE A 184 -3.08 -18.50 9.26
N ALA A 185 -1.91 -17.91 8.98
CA ALA A 185 -0.75 -18.00 9.89
C ALA A 185 -1.05 -17.42 11.27
N PRO A 186 -1.55 -16.18 11.41
CA PRO A 186 -1.96 -15.63 12.70
C PRO A 186 -2.97 -16.52 13.42
N THR A 187 -4.02 -17.00 12.74
CA THR A 187 -5.04 -17.87 13.37
C THR A 187 -4.44 -19.17 13.90
N VAL A 188 -3.56 -19.81 13.15
CA VAL A 188 -2.87 -21.04 13.57
C VAL A 188 -1.88 -20.76 14.70
N ALA A 189 -1.10 -19.69 14.61
CA ALA A 189 -0.16 -19.30 15.67
C ALA A 189 -0.90 -19.05 16.99
N TYR A 190 -1.97 -18.25 16.96
CA TYR A 190 -2.77 -17.96 18.14
C TYR A 190 -3.56 -19.16 18.68
N PHE A 191 -3.75 -20.22 17.89
CA PHE A 191 -4.31 -21.50 18.36
C PHE A 191 -3.26 -22.41 19.00
N ILE A 192 -2.04 -22.45 18.46
CA ILE A 192 -0.97 -23.35 18.92
C ILE A 192 -0.29 -22.79 20.19
N ILE A 193 -0.05 -21.48 20.24
CA ILE A 193 0.63 -20.81 21.37
C ILE A 193 -0.02 -21.15 22.72
N PRO A 194 -1.36 -21.10 22.86
CA PRO A 194 -2.01 -21.35 24.14
C PRO A 194 -2.13 -22.83 24.53
N LEU A 195 -2.11 -23.74 23.55
CA LEU A 195 -2.05 -25.18 23.80
C LEU A 195 -0.69 -25.59 24.37
N LEU A 196 0.39 -24.99 23.83
CA LEU A 196 1.75 -25.24 24.27
C LEU A 196 2.08 -24.59 25.61
N SER A 197 1.48 -23.43 25.94
CA SER A 197 1.72 -22.76 27.21
C SER A 197 1.20 -23.53 28.43
N GLN A 198 0.20 -24.40 28.26
CA GLN A 198 -0.29 -25.30 29.31
C GLN A 198 0.72 -26.39 29.69
N LEU A 199 1.63 -26.77 28.77
CA LEU A 199 2.60 -27.84 28.96
C LEU A 199 3.91 -27.36 29.61
N THR A 200 4.16 -26.05 29.65
CA THR A 200 5.51 -25.49 29.90
C THR A 200 5.61 -24.53 31.08
N GLY A 201 4.53 -24.33 31.85
CA GLY A 201 4.50 -23.50 33.07
C GLY A 201 3.79 -22.15 32.94
N GLY A 202 3.14 -21.86 31.80
CA GLY A 202 2.39 -20.63 31.59
C GLY A 202 3.11 -19.57 30.73
N TYR A 203 2.48 -18.43 30.51
CA TYR A 203 2.95 -17.37 29.59
C TYR A 203 4.14 -16.56 30.10
N THR A 204 4.48 -16.67 31.38
CA THR A 204 5.56 -15.90 32.03
C THR A 204 6.89 -16.66 32.07
N ASP A 205 6.89 -17.95 31.75
CA ASP A 205 8.10 -18.76 31.76
C ASP A 205 8.86 -18.70 30.43
N ILE A 206 10.18 -18.49 30.51
CA ILE A 206 11.06 -18.45 29.33
C ILE A 206 11.11 -19.78 28.57
N ARG A 207 10.81 -20.89 29.26
CA ARG A 207 10.70 -22.24 28.68
C ARG A 207 9.56 -22.33 27.68
N THR A 208 8.43 -21.69 27.95
CA THR A 208 7.27 -21.61 27.04
C THR A 208 7.67 -20.98 25.71
N TYR A 209 8.43 -19.89 25.74
CA TYR A 209 8.90 -19.22 24.53
C TYR A 209 9.97 -20.02 23.77
N ARG A 210 10.82 -20.81 24.46
CA ARG A 210 11.78 -21.75 23.83
C ARG A 210 11.09 -22.81 22.97
N TYR A 211 10.03 -23.44 23.50
CA TYR A 211 9.31 -24.50 22.80
C TYR A 211 8.36 -23.98 21.72
N ILE A 212 7.89 -22.74 21.83
CA ILE A 212 6.92 -22.16 20.88
C ILE A 212 7.62 -21.47 19.71
N ILE A 213 8.58 -20.58 20.01
CA ILE A 213 9.12 -19.68 18.98
C ILE A 213 10.01 -20.44 18.00
N VAL A 214 10.84 -21.38 18.47
CA VAL A 214 11.83 -22.06 17.61
C VAL A 214 11.16 -22.97 16.57
N PRO A 215 10.20 -23.85 16.91
CA PRO A 215 9.51 -24.66 15.89
C PRO A 215 8.69 -23.81 14.91
N MET A 216 8.05 -22.74 15.40
CA MET A 216 7.29 -21.83 14.55
C MET A 216 8.19 -21.06 13.57
N ALA A 217 9.40 -20.70 14.00
CA ALA A 217 10.41 -20.06 13.18
C ALA A 217 10.92 -21.00 12.08
N VAL A 218 11.18 -22.27 12.41
CA VAL A 218 11.59 -23.32 11.46
C VAL A 218 10.47 -23.59 10.45
N LEU A 219 9.22 -23.68 10.91
CA LEU A 219 8.04 -23.81 10.05
C LEU A 219 7.93 -22.61 9.09
N GLY A 220 8.09 -21.39 9.60
CA GLY A 220 8.02 -20.15 8.84
C GLY A 220 9.03 -20.09 7.70
N VAL A 221 10.29 -20.43 7.96
CA VAL A 221 11.34 -20.50 6.93
C VAL A 221 11.07 -21.61 5.93
N SER A 222 10.65 -22.79 6.40
CA SER A 222 10.34 -23.93 5.54
C SER A 222 9.22 -23.61 4.55
N LEU A 223 8.14 -22.97 5.02
CA LEU A 223 7.05 -22.50 4.18
C LEU A 223 7.49 -21.44 3.17
N ASN A 224 8.45 -20.59 3.54
CA ASN A 224 8.96 -19.55 2.66
C ASN A 224 9.87 -20.07 1.53
N LEU A 225 10.52 -21.22 1.72
CA LEU A 225 11.29 -21.87 0.64
C LEU A 225 10.39 -22.24 -0.56
N PHE A 226 9.10 -22.51 -0.33
CA PHE A 226 8.15 -22.76 -1.42
C PHE A 226 7.98 -21.54 -2.33
N THR A 227 7.95 -20.32 -1.79
CA THR A 227 7.96 -19.09 -2.61
C THR A 227 9.29 -18.92 -3.34
N ALA A 228 10.40 -19.13 -2.63
CA ALA A 228 11.72 -18.92 -3.20
C ALA A 228 12.01 -19.86 -4.38
N PHE A 229 11.64 -21.14 -4.30
CA PHE A 229 11.85 -22.11 -5.39
C PHE A 229 10.69 -22.19 -6.38
N GLY A 230 9.46 -21.87 -5.94
CA GLY A 230 8.24 -22.05 -6.71
C GLY A 230 7.81 -20.88 -7.59
N CYS A 231 8.19 -19.63 -7.28
CA CYS A 231 7.72 -18.44 -8.01
C CYS A 231 8.78 -17.91 -8.98
N LYS A 232 8.38 -17.40 -10.15
CA LYS A 232 9.30 -16.74 -11.10
C LYS A 232 9.05 -15.24 -11.16
N GLU A 233 10.13 -14.47 -11.10
CA GLU A 233 10.11 -13.03 -11.39
C GLU A 233 9.96 -12.87 -12.91
N ARG A 234 8.87 -12.24 -13.37
CA ARG A 234 8.57 -12.11 -14.81
C ARG A 234 8.75 -10.70 -15.36
N VAL A 235 8.81 -9.70 -14.48
CA VAL A 235 9.09 -8.33 -14.90
C VAL A 235 10.59 -8.08 -14.79
N VAL A 236 11.32 -8.44 -15.83
CA VAL A 236 12.57 -7.72 -16.14
C VAL A 236 12.11 -6.35 -16.59
N THR A 237 12.33 -5.36 -15.75
CA THR A 237 12.04 -3.94 -16.00
C THR A 237 12.44 -3.57 -17.43
N SER A 238 11.64 -2.74 -18.09
CA SER A 238 11.97 -2.21 -19.41
C SER A 238 13.42 -1.69 -19.38
N GLN A 239 14.29 -2.25 -20.23
CA GLN A 239 15.65 -1.75 -20.39
C GLN A 239 15.65 -0.30 -20.91
N ASN A 240 14.51 0.17 -21.40
CA ASN A 240 14.28 1.54 -21.83
C ASN A 240 13.96 2.40 -20.61
N TYR A 241 15.03 2.80 -19.94
CA TYR A 241 15.15 4.06 -19.22
C TYR A 241 13.93 4.49 -18.37
N VAL A 242 13.79 3.90 -17.18
CA VAL A 242 12.96 4.50 -16.11
C VAL A 242 13.67 5.76 -15.64
N GLN A 243 13.07 6.93 -15.84
CA GLN A 243 13.56 8.19 -15.24
C GLN A 243 13.76 7.96 -13.74
N LYS A 244 15.01 7.83 -13.29
CA LYS A 244 15.36 7.84 -11.87
C LYS A 244 15.07 9.25 -11.35
N VAL A 245 13.86 9.48 -10.85
CA VAL A 245 13.56 10.69 -10.08
C VAL A 245 14.49 10.70 -8.87
N GLY A 246 15.19 11.80 -8.62
CA GLY A 246 16.05 11.89 -7.44
C GLY A 246 15.23 11.66 -6.17
N VAL A 247 15.75 10.87 -5.21
CA VAL A 247 15.03 10.46 -3.99
C VAL A 247 14.35 11.64 -3.29
N LEU A 248 15.09 12.73 -3.07
CA LEU A 248 14.58 13.97 -2.47
C LEU A 248 13.49 14.65 -3.28
N GLU A 249 13.62 14.64 -4.60
CA GLU A 249 12.65 15.27 -5.48
C GLU A 249 11.34 14.49 -5.50
N GLY A 250 11.43 13.16 -5.54
CA GLY A 250 10.23 12.36 -5.54
C GLY A 250 9.52 12.33 -4.19
N VAL A 251 10.26 12.35 -3.08
CA VAL A 251 9.67 12.57 -1.74
C VAL A 251 8.96 13.93 -1.69
N LYS A 252 9.55 14.99 -2.26
CA LYS A 252 8.91 16.31 -2.34
C LYS A 252 7.63 16.32 -3.18
N GLU A 253 7.56 15.50 -4.23
CA GLU A 253 6.33 15.34 -5.01
C GLU A 253 5.26 14.58 -4.23
N ILE A 254 5.63 13.57 -3.42
CA ILE A 254 4.71 12.84 -2.55
C ILE A 254 4.11 13.77 -1.50
N TYR A 255 4.87 14.72 -0.96
CA TYR A 255 4.34 15.69 0.01
C TYR A 255 3.23 16.60 -0.51
N LYS A 256 3.03 16.70 -1.82
CA LYS A 256 1.89 17.43 -2.40
C LYS A 256 0.59 16.60 -2.36
N ASN A 257 0.70 15.31 -2.09
CA ASN A 257 -0.43 14.40 -2.07
C ASN A 257 -1.24 14.56 -0.77
N LYS A 258 -2.41 15.18 -0.89
CA LYS A 258 -3.35 15.33 0.23
C LYS A 258 -3.77 13.98 0.81
N HIS A 259 -4.02 12.97 -0.02
CA HIS A 259 -4.53 11.67 0.43
C HIS A 259 -3.47 10.83 1.16
N TRP A 260 -2.19 11.02 0.81
CA TRP A 260 -1.09 10.46 1.58
C TRP A 260 -1.03 11.08 2.98
N TRP A 261 -1.02 12.43 3.09
CA TRP A 261 -1.04 13.12 4.39
C TRP A 261 -2.20 12.71 5.28
N LEU A 262 -3.42 12.64 4.72
CA LEU A 262 -4.60 12.23 5.49
C LEU A 262 -4.45 10.82 6.07
N ARG A 263 -3.89 9.87 5.32
CA ARG A 263 -3.61 8.53 5.83
C ARG A 263 -2.52 8.55 6.87
N THR A 264 -1.40 9.19 6.58
CA THR A 264 -0.21 9.16 7.44
C THR A 264 -0.49 9.82 8.78
N VAL A 265 -1.20 10.95 8.79
CA VAL A 265 -1.65 11.62 10.02
C VAL A 265 -2.67 10.78 10.78
N ALA A 266 -3.61 10.12 10.09
CA ALA A 266 -4.53 9.19 10.74
C ALA A 266 -3.78 8.04 11.44
N GLY A 267 -2.76 7.48 10.79
CA GLY A 267 -1.88 6.47 11.39
C GLY A 267 -1.13 6.98 12.63
N TRP A 268 -0.63 8.21 12.60
CA TRP A 268 0.05 8.82 13.76
C TRP A 268 -0.89 9.15 14.92
N ILE A 269 -2.17 9.43 14.66
CA ILE A 269 -3.17 9.70 15.69
C ILE A 269 -3.76 8.40 16.25
N GLY A 270 -3.87 7.36 15.42
CA GLY A 270 -4.44 6.06 15.78
C GLY A 270 -3.66 5.28 16.84
N PHE A 271 -2.45 5.71 17.23
CA PHE A 271 -1.64 5.02 18.24
C PHE A 271 -2.34 4.85 19.60
N LEU A 272 -3.17 5.83 19.99
CA LEU A 272 -3.87 5.83 21.28
C LEU A 272 -4.91 4.71 21.37
N GLU A 273 -5.46 4.28 20.24
CA GLU A 273 -6.42 3.16 20.19
C GLU A 273 -5.79 1.85 20.68
N GLY A 274 -4.48 1.69 20.48
CA GLY A 274 -3.73 0.52 20.92
C GLY A 274 -3.62 0.38 22.44
N ALA A 275 -3.96 1.41 23.23
CA ALA A 275 -3.83 1.39 24.69
C ALA A 275 -4.74 0.34 25.35
N CYS A 276 -5.91 0.05 24.76
CA CYS A 276 -6.80 -1.02 25.24
C CYS A 276 -6.26 -2.44 25.02
N GLY A 277 -5.26 -2.64 24.15
CA GLY A 277 -4.77 -3.95 23.75
C GLY A 277 -4.17 -4.77 24.91
N VAL A 278 -3.61 -4.10 25.93
CA VAL A 278 -3.01 -4.77 27.10
C VAL A 278 -4.03 -5.19 28.16
N ILE A 279 -5.22 -4.57 28.16
CA ILE A 279 -6.25 -4.78 29.19
C ILE A 279 -6.70 -6.23 29.22
N PHE A 280 -6.88 -6.85 28.06
CA PHE A 280 -7.28 -8.25 27.96
C PHE A 280 -6.28 -9.19 28.64
N GLY A 281 -4.97 -8.99 28.40
CA GLY A 281 -3.93 -9.75 29.09
C GLY A 281 -3.99 -9.53 30.60
N TRP A 282 -4.09 -8.28 31.05
CA TRP A 282 -4.05 -7.94 32.46
C TRP A 282 -5.27 -8.42 33.26
N ILE A 283 -6.46 -8.48 32.65
CA ILE A 283 -7.67 -9.04 33.30
C ILE A 283 -7.44 -10.51 33.69
N TYR A 284 -6.86 -11.31 32.80
CA TYR A 284 -6.70 -12.73 33.06
C TYR A 284 -5.41 -13.08 33.81
N ILE A 285 -4.32 -12.32 33.60
CA ILE A 285 -3.05 -12.54 34.29
C ILE A 285 -3.14 -12.08 35.75
N TYR A 286 -3.67 -10.88 36.02
CA TYR A 286 -3.68 -10.27 37.36
C TYR A 286 -5.07 -10.27 38.03
N GLY A 287 -6.15 -10.42 37.26
CA GLY A 287 -7.51 -10.44 37.79
C GLY A 287 -8.02 -11.83 38.14
N THR A 288 -8.36 -12.62 37.11
CA THR A 288 -8.94 -13.97 37.32
C THR A 288 -7.88 -15.04 37.58
N GLN A 289 -6.61 -14.78 37.23
CA GLN A 289 -5.49 -15.71 37.32
C GLN A 289 -5.70 -17.03 36.54
N ASP A 290 -6.69 -17.08 35.66
CA ASP A 290 -7.01 -18.25 34.85
C ASP A 290 -6.34 -18.15 33.47
N MET A 291 -5.13 -18.70 33.41
CA MET A 291 -4.35 -18.73 32.18
C MET A 291 -4.94 -19.66 31.11
N THR A 292 -5.75 -20.66 31.49
CA THR A 292 -6.35 -21.61 30.54
C THR A 292 -7.51 -20.98 29.78
N THR A 293 -8.35 -20.21 30.47
CA THR A 293 -9.41 -19.44 29.83
C THR A 293 -8.83 -18.30 29.00
N TYR A 294 -7.77 -17.62 29.46
CA TYR A 294 -7.05 -16.62 28.66
C TYR A 294 -6.57 -17.21 27.33
N ALA A 295 -5.93 -18.37 27.40
CA ALA A 295 -5.42 -19.12 26.27
C ALA A 295 -6.51 -19.42 25.23
N LEU A 296 -7.63 -19.97 25.68
CA LEU A 296 -8.75 -20.34 24.83
C LEU A 296 -9.46 -19.12 24.22
N LEU A 297 -9.66 -18.05 25.00
CA LEU A 297 -10.28 -16.82 24.52
C LEU A 297 -9.39 -16.04 23.56
N ASN A 298 -8.07 -16.04 23.77
CA ASN A 298 -7.13 -15.44 22.82
C ASN A 298 -7.13 -16.18 21.47
N THR A 299 -7.33 -17.51 21.50
CA THR A 299 -7.54 -18.32 20.30
C THR A 299 -8.81 -17.89 19.55
N VAL A 300 -9.91 -17.76 20.28
CA VAL A 300 -11.19 -17.28 19.71
C VAL A 300 -11.00 -15.87 19.14
N LEU A 301 -10.28 -14.97 19.81
CA LEU A 301 -9.97 -13.64 19.29
C LEU A 301 -9.25 -13.67 17.93
N GLY A 302 -8.30 -14.61 17.75
CA GLY A 302 -7.60 -14.81 16.47
C GLY A 302 -8.50 -15.24 15.32
N SER A 303 -9.60 -15.94 15.60
CA SER A 303 -10.58 -16.35 14.57
C SER A 303 -11.34 -15.17 13.96
N ALA A 304 -11.47 -14.05 14.68
CA ALA A 304 -12.13 -12.82 14.20
C ALA A 304 -11.47 -12.26 12.93
N SER A 305 -10.15 -12.38 12.82
CA SER A 305 -9.39 -11.90 11.67
C SER A 305 -9.73 -12.65 10.39
N GLY A 306 -9.82 -13.99 10.46
CA GLY A 306 -10.19 -14.82 9.31
C GLY A 306 -11.61 -14.51 8.81
N ILE A 307 -12.56 -14.34 9.73
CA ILE A 307 -13.96 -13.97 9.41
C ILE A 307 -14.01 -12.59 8.74
N ALA A 308 -13.32 -11.61 9.31
CA ALA A 308 -13.27 -10.25 8.76
C ALA A 308 -12.71 -10.24 7.33
N MET A 309 -11.68 -11.02 7.02
CA MET A 309 -11.04 -11.03 5.70
C MET A 309 -11.91 -11.67 4.61
N VAL A 310 -12.74 -12.66 4.93
CA VAL A 310 -13.74 -13.20 3.98
C VAL A 310 -14.84 -12.18 3.71
N ILE A 311 -15.25 -11.44 4.75
CA ILE A 311 -16.35 -10.48 4.69
C ILE A 311 -15.93 -9.17 4.00
N THR A 312 -14.68 -8.73 4.17
CA THR A 312 -14.19 -7.42 3.70
C THR A 312 -14.38 -7.19 2.20
N PRO A 313 -14.03 -8.12 1.27
CA PRO A 313 -14.24 -7.91 -0.17
C PRO A 313 -15.70 -7.66 -0.53
N ALA A 314 -16.64 -8.34 0.14
CA ALA A 314 -18.07 -8.15 -0.09
C ALA A 314 -18.54 -6.76 0.40
N LEU A 315 -18.03 -6.30 1.55
CA LEU A 315 -18.32 -4.95 2.04
C LEU A 315 -17.70 -3.88 1.15
N MET A 316 -16.45 -4.04 0.69
CA MET A 316 -15.80 -3.10 -0.22
C MET A 316 -16.59 -2.95 -1.52
N LYS A 317 -17.08 -4.06 -2.08
CA LYS A 317 -17.92 -4.03 -3.30
C LYS A 317 -19.24 -3.28 -3.11
N ARG A 318 -19.86 -3.36 -1.93
CA ARG A 318 -21.18 -2.76 -1.63
C ARG A 318 -21.12 -1.33 -1.10
N LEU A 319 -20.23 -1.06 -0.15
CA LEU A 319 -20.16 0.22 0.58
C LEU A 319 -19.13 1.18 -0.03
N GLY A 320 -18.11 0.63 -0.73
CA GLY A 320 -16.94 1.39 -1.17
C GLY A 320 -15.97 1.70 -0.01
N ASN A 321 -14.71 1.97 -0.35
CA ASN A 321 -13.61 2.08 0.62
C ASN A 321 -13.81 3.23 1.61
N ARG A 322 -14.25 4.40 1.14
CA ARG A 322 -14.51 5.57 1.99
C ARG A 322 -15.62 5.34 3.02
N THR A 323 -16.74 4.76 2.61
CA THR A 323 -17.87 4.50 3.53
C THR A 323 -17.50 3.41 4.53
N LEU A 324 -16.80 2.37 4.06
CA LEU A 324 -16.33 1.28 4.91
C LEU A 324 -15.39 1.79 6.01
N LEU A 325 -14.49 2.70 5.67
CA LEU A 325 -13.58 3.37 6.61
C LEU A 325 -14.32 4.15 7.70
N LEU A 326 -15.34 4.92 7.33
CA LEU A 326 -16.16 5.68 8.30
C LEU A 326 -16.96 4.74 9.21
N VAL A 327 -17.59 3.71 8.64
CA VAL A 327 -18.33 2.70 9.42
C VAL A 327 -17.40 1.95 10.38
N HIS A 328 -16.21 1.56 9.91
CA HIS A 328 -15.20 0.90 10.74
C HIS A 328 -14.81 1.78 11.93
N ASN A 329 -14.43 3.05 11.70
CA ASN A 329 -14.03 3.95 12.80
C ASN A 329 -15.20 4.22 13.76
N SER A 330 -16.43 4.40 13.27
CA SER A 330 -17.60 4.59 14.14
C SER A 330 -17.92 3.36 14.99
N LEU A 331 -17.82 2.16 14.42
CA LEU A 331 -18.00 0.91 15.18
C LEU A 331 -16.88 0.72 16.21
N ASN A 332 -15.66 1.13 15.87
CA ASN A 332 -14.53 1.06 16.77
C ASN A 332 -14.75 1.93 18.02
N VAL A 333 -15.13 3.20 17.85
CA VAL A 333 -15.50 4.10 18.95
C VAL A 333 -16.62 3.50 19.81
N LEU A 334 -17.65 2.92 19.17
CA LEU A 334 -18.75 2.28 19.88
C LEU A 334 -18.26 1.11 20.75
N PHE A 335 -17.46 0.20 20.20
CA PHE A 335 -16.99 -0.98 20.94
C PHE A 335 -16.01 -0.63 22.05
N VAL A 336 -15.09 0.31 21.85
CA VAL A 336 -14.19 0.78 22.91
C VAL A 336 -14.99 1.46 24.04
N THR A 337 -16.01 2.24 23.69
CA THR A 337 -16.90 2.85 24.69
C THR A 337 -17.64 1.78 25.50
N MET A 338 -18.17 0.74 24.85
CA MET A 338 -18.85 -0.37 25.54
C MET A 338 -17.90 -1.19 26.42
N MET A 339 -16.64 -1.37 26.01
CA MET A 339 -15.60 -2.00 26.83
C MET A 339 -15.35 -1.23 28.14
N THR A 340 -15.46 0.10 28.12
CA THR A 340 -15.29 0.96 29.30
C THR A 340 -16.36 0.71 30.37
N PHE A 341 -17.58 0.34 30.00
CA PHE A 341 -18.64 0.02 30.97
C PHE A 341 -18.62 -1.44 31.42
N THR A 342 -17.85 -2.28 30.73
CA THR A 342 -17.97 -3.72 30.80
C THR A 342 -16.76 -4.43 31.45
N PHE A 343 -15.65 -3.73 31.69
CA PHE A 343 -14.41 -4.34 32.21
C PHE A 343 -14.57 -5.09 33.55
N ARG A 344 -15.65 -4.87 34.31
CA ARG A 344 -15.96 -5.59 35.55
C ARG A 344 -16.47 -7.02 35.31
N ILE A 345 -16.97 -7.33 34.10
CA ILE A 345 -17.47 -8.66 33.72
C ILE A 345 -16.56 -9.19 32.59
N PRO A 346 -15.59 -10.09 32.88
CA PRO A 346 -14.59 -10.54 31.92
C PRO A 346 -15.14 -11.11 30.60
N LEU A 347 -16.25 -11.86 30.68
CA LEU A 347 -16.88 -12.47 29.50
C LEU A 347 -17.57 -11.44 28.61
N LEU A 348 -18.30 -10.49 29.20
CA LEU A 348 -18.95 -9.42 28.45
C LEU A 348 -17.90 -8.48 27.83
N PHE A 349 -16.77 -8.26 28.52
CA PHE A 349 -15.64 -7.49 28.00
C PHE A 349 -15.02 -8.21 26.79
N PHE A 350 -14.86 -9.52 26.89
CA PHE A 350 -14.37 -10.35 25.78
C PHE A 350 -15.28 -10.27 24.55
N ILE A 351 -16.61 -10.28 24.70
CA ILE A 351 -17.53 -10.15 23.57
C ILE A 351 -17.32 -8.83 22.82
N PHE A 352 -17.22 -7.71 23.54
CA PHE A 352 -16.97 -6.41 22.89
C PHE A 352 -15.56 -6.30 22.31
N LEU A 353 -14.56 -6.89 22.97
CA LEU A 353 -13.20 -7.00 22.44
C LEU A 353 -13.17 -7.83 21.15
N TYR A 354 -13.93 -8.92 21.08
CA TYR A 354 -14.05 -9.76 19.90
C TYR A 354 -14.69 -9.00 18.73
N LEU A 355 -15.77 -8.26 18.99
CA LEU A 355 -16.40 -7.39 17.99
C LEU A 355 -15.46 -6.26 17.53
N ASN A 356 -14.70 -5.67 18.46
CA ASN A 356 -13.68 -4.69 18.15
C ASN A 356 -12.57 -5.27 17.25
N SER A 357 -12.06 -6.45 17.59
CA SER A 357 -11.03 -7.15 16.82
C SER A 357 -11.51 -7.53 15.42
N LEU A 358 -12.76 -7.96 15.28
CA LEU A 358 -13.39 -8.23 13.98
C LEU A 358 -13.43 -6.95 13.12
N VAL A 359 -13.84 -5.82 13.69
CA VAL A 359 -13.86 -4.54 12.99
C VAL A 359 -12.45 -4.07 12.63
N ASN A 360 -11.48 -4.25 13.54
CA ASN A 360 -10.08 -3.90 13.31
C ASN A 360 -9.43 -4.75 12.21
N ALA A 361 -9.78 -6.02 12.10
CA ALA A 361 -9.28 -6.87 11.03
C ALA A 361 -9.81 -6.47 9.63
N LEU A 362 -10.97 -5.79 9.52
CA LEU A 362 -11.43 -5.21 8.25
C LEU A 362 -10.41 -4.21 7.70
N SER A 363 -9.71 -3.49 8.59
CA SER A 363 -8.71 -2.49 8.22
C SER A 363 -7.51 -3.03 7.49
N ILE A 364 -7.14 -4.29 7.73
CA ILE A 364 -5.97 -4.91 7.11
C ILE A 364 -6.11 -4.94 5.57
N VAL A 365 -7.29 -5.34 5.09
CA VAL A 365 -7.54 -5.49 3.65
C VAL A 365 -7.80 -4.14 2.97
N TYR A 366 -8.66 -3.29 3.56
CA TYR A 366 -8.98 -2.02 2.90
C TYR A 366 -7.81 -1.02 2.99
N ASN A 367 -6.96 -1.06 4.03
CA ASN A 367 -5.78 -0.18 4.10
C ASN A 367 -4.80 -0.49 2.97
N GLN A 368 -4.61 -1.76 2.61
CA GLN A 368 -3.79 -2.13 1.45
C GLN A 368 -4.40 -1.63 0.13
N ALA A 369 -5.73 -1.78 -0.04
CA ALA A 369 -6.42 -1.26 -1.21
C ALA A 369 -6.28 0.27 -1.31
N MET A 370 -6.57 1.00 -0.23
CA MET A 370 -6.37 2.44 -0.16
C MET A 370 -4.90 2.80 -0.44
N HIS A 371 -3.94 2.01 0.06
CA HIS A 371 -2.51 2.25 -0.17
C HIS A 371 -2.17 2.28 -1.65
N SER A 372 -2.73 1.34 -2.42
CA SER A 372 -2.66 1.37 -3.88
C SER A 372 -3.32 2.62 -4.47
N GLU A 373 -4.53 2.98 -4.02
CA GLU A 373 -5.25 4.16 -4.56
C GLU A 373 -4.48 5.47 -4.40
N VAL A 374 -3.75 5.63 -3.29
CA VAL A 374 -2.91 6.83 -3.04
C VAL A 374 -1.69 6.86 -3.94
N LYS A 375 -1.13 5.70 -4.28
CA LYS A 375 -0.05 5.58 -5.27
C LYS A 375 -0.56 5.92 -6.67
N ASP A 376 -1.74 5.42 -7.06
CA ASP A 376 -2.37 5.76 -8.33
C ASP A 376 -2.67 7.26 -8.42
N TYR A 377 -3.16 7.85 -7.34
CA TYR A 377 -3.39 9.30 -7.26
C TYR A 377 -2.07 10.10 -7.35
N GLN A 378 -0.98 9.60 -6.77
CA GLN A 378 0.33 10.22 -6.93
C GLN A 378 0.80 10.15 -8.38
N GLN A 379 0.66 9.00 -9.03
CA GLN A 379 0.99 8.85 -10.45
C GLN A 379 0.14 9.78 -11.33
N TYR A 380 -1.12 10.02 -10.95
CA TYR A 380 -1.97 10.99 -11.62
C TYR A 380 -1.43 12.44 -11.48
N ILE A 381 -0.98 12.84 -10.30
CA ILE A 381 -0.43 14.19 -10.06
C ILE A 381 0.96 14.36 -10.68
N SER A 382 1.88 13.41 -10.47
CA SER A 382 3.28 13.53 -10.88
C SER A 382 3.53 13.08 -12.33
N GLY A 383 2.63 12.26 -12.89
CA GLY A 383 2.85 11.57 -14.16
C GLY A 383 3.94 10.52 -14.10
N LYS A 384 4.46 10.17 -12.92
CA LYS A 384 5.56 9.23 -12.72
C LYS A 384 5.18 8.18 -11.67
N ARG A 385 5.54 6.94 -11.93
CA ARG A 385 5.35 5.84 -10.97
C ARG A 385 6.50 5.85 -9.95
N MET A 386 6.18 5.96 -8.66
CA MET A 386 7.14 6.29 -7.60
C MET A 386 7.02 5.35 -6.38
N ASP A 387 6.87 4.05 -6.63
CA ASP A 387 6.52 3.07 -5.61
C ASP A 387 7.49 3.02 -4.42
N PHE A 388 8.80 3.04 -4.67
CA PHE A 388 9.84 2.98 -3.63
C PHE A 388 9.91 4.26 -2.77
N MET A 389 9.57 5.41 -3.35
CA MET A 389 9.71 6.71 -2.67
C MET A 389 8.66 6.90 -1.57
N PHE A 390 7.54 6.17 -1.62
CA PHE A 390 6.54 6.16 -0.53
C PHE A 390 7.13 5.63 0.77
N GLY A 391 7.88 4.52 0.73
CA GLY A 391 8.53 3.98 1.94
C GLY A 391 9.57 4.94 2.52
N VAL A 392 10.26 5.71 1.66
CA VAL A 392 11.17 6.78 2.11
C VAL A 392 10.40 7.98 2.68
N ALA A 393 9.27 8.34 2.08
CA ALA A 393 8.44 9.44 2.55
C ALA A 393 7.83 9.14 3.94
N ASP A 394 7.49 7.88 4.20
CA ASP A 394 6.94 7.42 5.49
C ASP A 394 7.95 7.59 6.65
N LEU A 395 9.25 7.69 6.37
CA LEU A 395 10.29 7.97 7.38
C LEU A 395 10.12 9.33 8.06
N ILE A 396 9.37 10.29 7.46
CA ILE A 396 9.05 11.55 8.16
C ILE A 396 8.20 11.32 9.41
N GLY A 397 7.50 10.19 9.48
CA GLY A 397 6.70 9.80 10.63
C GLY A 397 7.50 9.23 11.79
N THR A 398 8.78 8.91 11.58
CA THR A 398 9.63 8.32 12.61
C THR A 398 9.72 9.18 13.88
N PRO A 399 10.01 10.50 13.82
CA PRO A 399 10.03 11.33 15.02
C PRO A 399 8.67 11.41 15.72
N VAL A 400 7.59 11.51 14.94
CA VAL A 400 6.22 11.57 15.48
C VAL A 400 5.88 10.28 16.21
N THR A 401 6.12 9.12 15.58
CA THR A 401 5.88 7.79 16.16
C THR A 401 6.71 7.53 17.42
N MET A 402 7.95 8.04 17.48
CA MET A 402 8.79 7.96 18.67
C MET A 402 8.17 8.74 19.85
N VAL A 403 7.69 9.96 19.61
CA VAL A 403 7.04 10.79 20.65
C VAL A 403 5.72 10.18 21.08
N THR A 404 4.86 9.76 20.13
CA THR A 404 3.58 9.15 20.45
C THR A 404 3.75 7.82 21.19
N GLY A 405 4.80 7.05 20.86
CA GLY A 405 5.14 5.79 21.52
C GLY A 405 5.52 5.95 23.00
N MET A 406 5.93 7.15 23.45
CA MET A 406 6.22 7.43 24.87
C MET A 406 4.97 7.70 25.71
N VAL A 407 3.87 8.13 25.11
CA VAL A 407 2.69 8.60 25.84
C VAL A 407 2.09 7.48 26.70
N ILE A 408 1.95 6.27 26.13
CA ILE A 408 1.38 5.12 26.85
C ILE A 408 2.29 4.67 28.01
N PRO A 409 3.62 4.44 27.81
CA PRO A 409 4.55 4.16 28.91
C PRO A 409 4.60 5.25 29.99
N TYR A 410 4.55 6.52 29.61
CA TYR A 410 4.54 7.63 30.57
C TYR A 410 3.29 7.60 31.45
N VAL A 411 2.12 7.30 30.87
CA VAL A 411 0.89 7.07 31.64
C VAL A 411 1.07 5.90 32.60
N TYR A 412 1.79 4.83 32.22
CA TYR A 412 2.08 3.71 33.11
C TYR A 412 2.93 4.14 34.32
N GLU A 413 3.97 4.93 34.08
CA GLU A 413 4.85 5.44 35.12
C GLU A 413 4.12 6.39 36.08
N CYS A 414 3.28 7.30 35.57
CA CYS A 414 2.43 8.17 36.41
C CYS A 414 1.48 7.38 37.31
N MET A 415 1.09 6.16 36.93
CA MET A 415 0.22 5.28 37.70
C MET A 415 0.98 4.30 38.60
N GLY A 416 2.31 4.44 38.70
CA GLY A 416 3.16 3.66 39.60
C GLY A 416 3.65 2.32 39.02
N LEU A 417 3.34 2.00 37.76
CA LEU A 417 3.84 0.81 37.07
C LEU A 417 5.30 1.04 36.62
N THR A 418 6.21 0.99 37.59
CA THR A 418 7.66 1.21 37.39
C THR A 418 8.42 -0.11 37.26
N THR A 419 8.40 -0.95 38.30
CA THR A 419 9.15 -2.23 38.35
C THR A 419 8.33 -3.43 38.81
N ASN A 420 7.31 -3.25 39.67
CA ASN A 420 6.46 -4.34 40.14
C ASN A 420 5.06 -4.24 39.53
N TYR A 421 4.72 -5.21 38.69
CA TYR A 421 3.37 -5.37 38.15
C TYR A 421 2.37 -5.88 39.20
N ASP A 422 2.84 -6.23 40.40
CA ASP A 422 2.00 -6.71 41.50
C ASP A 422 0.95 -5.69 41.95
N ILE A 423 1.17 -4.41 41.65
CA ILE A 423 0.20 -3.33 41.88
C ILE A 423 -1.10 -3.60 41.11
N LEU A 424 -1.06 -4.35 40.01
CA LEU A 424 -2.24 -4.74 39.22
C LEU A 424 -3.09 -5.86 39.88
N TYR A 425 -2.58 -6.53 40.93
CA TYR A 425 -3.42 -7.43 41.74
C TYR A 425 -4.45 -6.65 42.55
N ASP A 426 -4.13 -5.41 42.95
CA ASP A 426 -5.09 -4.53 43.61
C ASP A 426 -6.19 -4.12 42.61
N PRO A 427 -7.45 -4.51 42.85
CA PRO A 427 -8.57 -4.15 41.98
C PRO A 427 -8.77 -2.64 41.84
N SER A 428 -8.41 -1.84 42.85
CA SER A 428 -8.60 -0.39 42.84
C SER A 428 -7.66 0.29 41.83
N VAL A 429 -6.38 -0.08 41.84
CA VAL A 429 -5.37 0.45 40.91
C VAL A 429 -5.60 -0.09 39.51
N ARG A 430 -5.87 -1.40 39.37
CA ARG A 430 -6.15 -2.04 38.08
C ARG A 430 -7.38 -1.44 37.38
N ASN A 431 -8.49 -1.27 38.08
CA ASN A 431 -9.71 -0.74 37.46
C ASN A 431 -9.54 0.73 37.05
N THR A 432 -8.84 1.52 37.86
CA THR A 432 -8.50 2.91 37.53
C THR A 432 -7.61 2.97 36.28
N MET A 433 -6.63 2.07 36.19
CA MET A 433 -5.75 1.91 35.03
C MET A 433 -6.55 1.59 33.76
N PHE A 434 -7.42 0.58 33.82
CA PHE A 434 -8.26 0.19 32.70
C PHE A 434 -9.17 1.32 32.24
N TYR A 435 -9.76 2.06 33.18
CA TYR A 435 -10.59 3.20 32.84
C TYR A 435 -9.80 4.28 32.08
N ILE A 436 -8.61 4.66 32.55
CA ILE A 436 -7.76 5.65 31.89
C ILE A 436 -7.34 5.19 30.49
N LEU A 437 -6.93 3.92 30.34
CA LEU A 437 -6.54 3.38 29.04
C LEU A 437 -7.70 3.29 28.04
N CYS A 438 -8.91 2.98 28.53
CA CYS A 438 -10.13 3.04 27.74
C CYS A 438 -10.44 4.47 27.29
N VAL A 439 -10.37 5.46 28.18
CA VAL A 439 -10.61 6.87 27.84
C VAL A 439 -9.59 7.38 26.82
N LEU A 440 -8.31 7.05 26.98
CA LEU A 440 -7.26 7.37 26.01
C LEU A 440 -7.55 6.75 24.64
N SER A 441 -8.02 5.50 24.62
CA SER A 441 -8.39 4.81 23.38
C SER A 441 -9.61 5.43 22.70
N ILE A 442 -10.61 5.89 23.47
CA ILE A 442 -11.77 6.63 22.94
C ILE A 442 -11.33 7.94 22.32
N ILE A 443 -10.49 8.71 23.01
CA ILE A 443 -9.91 9.96 22.48
C ILE A 443 -9.16 9.68 21.18
N GLY A 444 -8.31 8.64 21.17
CA GLY A 444 -7.60 8.18 19.98
C GLY A 444 -8.51 7.87 18.81
N ALA A 445 -9.54 7.06 19.04
CA ALA A 445 -10.48 6.64 18.01
C ALA A 445 -11.31 7.83 17.47
N ILE A 446 -11.72 8.77 18.32
CA ILE A 446 -12.42 10.00 17.90
C ILE A 446 -11.50 10.90 17.07
N LEU A 447 -10.25 11.11 17.51
CA LEU A 447 -9.28 11.93 16.78
C LEU A 447 -8.95 11.31 15.42
N ASN A 448 -8.91 9.98 15.31
CA ASN A 448 -8.68 9.26 14.07
C ASN A 448 -9.80 9.49 13.03
N LEU A 449 -11.04 9.76 13.48
CA LEU A 449 -12.17 10.05 12.59
C LEU A 449 -11.98 11.38 11.82
N ILE A 450 -11.26 12.35 12.40
CA ILE A 450 -11.13 13.70 11.84
C ILE A 450 -10.39 13.67 10.49
N PRO A 451 -9.15 13.15 10.34
CA PRO A 451 -8.48 13.07 9.04
C PRO A 451 -9.28 12.28 8.00
N PHE A 452 -9.90 11.16 8.41
CA PHE A 452 -10.65 10.32 7.50
C PHE A 452 -11.94 10.97 6.99
N SER A 453 -12.56 11.87 7.74
CA SER A 453 -13.69 12.67 7.26
C SER A 453 -13.31 13.55 6.05
N PHE A 454 -12.07 14.03 6.01
CA PHE A 454 -11.51 14.83 4.90
C PHE A 454 -11.02 13.97 3.72
N TYR A 455 -11.02 12.63 3.87
CA TYR A 455 -10.65 11.72 2.79
C TYR A 455 -11.74 11.71 1.71
N SER A 456 -11.45 12.36 0.59
CA SER A 456 -12.43 12.65 -0.47
C SER A 456 -12.33 11.73 -1.69
N LEU A 457 -11.47 10.70 -1.67
CA LEU A 457 -11.32 9.74 -2.76
C LEU A 457 -12.45 8.73 -2.69
N SER A 458 -13.40 8.84 -3.62
CA SER A 458 -14.48 7.86 -3.79
C SER A 458 -14.11 6.87 -4.88
N ARG A 459 -14.83 5.74 -4.93
CA ARG A 459 -14.65 4.69 -5.94
C ARG A 459 -14.77 5.25 -7.37
N GLU A 460 -15.73 6.15 -7.60
CA GLU A 460 -15.92 6.77 -8.91
C GLU A 460 -14.77 7.72 -9.28
N LYS A 461 -14.24 8.49 -8.31
CA LYS A 461 -13.05 9.33 -8.54
C LYS A 461 -11.81 8.50 -8.88
N HIS A 462 -11.55 7.43 -8.13
CA HIS A 462 -10.43 6.54 -8.40
C HIS A 462 -10.58 5.85 -9.77
N ARG A 463 -11.79 5.41 -10.14
CA ARG A 463 -12.06 4.86 -11.48
C ARG A 463 -11.73 5.85 -12.60
N ASN A 464 -12.09 7.13 -12.46
CA ASN A 464 -11.77 8.14 -13.46
C ASN A 464 -10.27 8.50 -13.49
N ILE A 465 -9.59 8.45 -12.33
CA ILE A 465 -8.13 8.54 -12.29
C ILE A 465 -7.49 7.40 -13.08
N ILE A 466 -7.95 6.16 -12.91
CA ILE A 466 -7.47 5.02 -13.69
C ILE A 466 -7.71 5.23 -15.19
N LYS A 467 -8.89 5.73 -15.59
CA LYS A 467 -9.17 6.07 -16.99
C LYS A 467 -8.17 7.10 -17.55
N VAL A 468 -7.84 8.14 -16.78
CA VAL A 468 -6.81 9.12 -17.14
C VAL A 468 -5.44 8.46 -17.29
N LEU A 469 -5.06 7.60 -16.36
CA LEU A 469 -3.77 6.90 -16.42
C LEU A 469 -3.67 6.00 -17.64
N ARG A 470 -4.73 5.28 -18.00
CA ARG A 470 -4.81 4.49 -19.24
C ARG A 470 -4.73 5.36 -20.48
N TYR A 471 -5.46 6.47 -20.50
CA TYR A 471 -5.39 7.45 -21.60
C TYR A 471 -3.96 7.97 -21.81
N ARG A 472 -3.22 8.25 -20.73
CA ARG A 472 -1.80 8.65 -20.81
C ARG A 472 -0.91 7.50 -21.29
N ALA A 473 -1.15 6.27 -20.84
CA ALA A 473 -0.36 5.10 -21.22
C ALA A 473 -0.49 4.76 -22.71
N LEU A 474 -1.70 4.87 -23.28
CA LEU A 474 -1.93 4.65 -24.72
C LEU A 474 -0.96 5.41 -25.63
N PHE A 475 -0.59 6.63 -25.22
CA PHE A 475 0.34 7.46 -25.98
C PHE A 475 1.77 6.91 -25.95
N ASP A 476 2.23 6.51 -24.76
CA ASP A 476 3.53 5.88 -24.60
C ASP A 476 3.57 4.53 -25.34
N ASP A 477 2.48 3.75 -25.33
CA ASP A 477 2.39 2.46 -26.02
C ASP A 477 2.31 2.61 -27.54
N TYR A 478 1.62 3.65 -28.05
CA TYR A 478 1.61 3.99 -29.48
C TYR A 478 3.00 4.35 -29.99
N GLU A 479 3.73 5.21 -29.27
CA GLU A 479 5.07 5.63 -29.69
C GLU A 479 6.13 4.53 -29.60
N ASN A 480 5.84 3.43 -28.89
CA ASN A 480 6.71 2.26 -28.78
C ASN A 480 6.25 1.09 -29.67
N ASP A 481 5.24 1.26 -30.52
CA ASP A 481 4.64 0.20 -31.35
C ASP A 481 4.16 -1.03 -30.53
N CYS A 482 3.69 -0.80 -29.30
CA CYS A 482 3.30 -1.83 -28.33
C CYS A 482 1.78 -1.91 -28.07
N LEU A 483 0.97 -1.28 -28.92
CA LEU A 483 -0.48 -1.17 -28.71
C LEU A 483 -1.21 -2.51 -28.76
N ASN A 484 -2.01 -2.79 -27.74
CA ASN A 484 -2.88 -3.95 -27.66
C ASN A 484 -4.35 -3.59 -27.95
N ALA A 485 -5.04 -4.44 -28.72
CA ALA A 485 -6.45 -4.28 -29.05
C ALA A 485 -7.35 -4.13 -27.81
N GLU A 486 -7.11 -4.93 -26.75
CA GLU A 486 -7.86 -4.83 -25.49
C GLU A 486 -7.69 -3.45 -24.81
N GLU A 487 -6.48 -2.89 -24.84
CA GLU A 487 -6.17 -1.62 -24.21
C GLU A 487 -6.79 -0.44 -24.96
N ILE A 488 -6.81 -0.50 -26.30
CA ILE A 488 -7.50 0.45 -27.17
C ILE A 488 -9.00 0.48 -26.81
N VAL A 489 -9.65 -0.68 -26.79
CA VAL A 489 -11.09 -0.79 -26.51
C VAL A 489 -11.41 -0.26 -25.11
N LEU A 490 -10.68 -0.72 -24.09
CA LEU A 490 -10.90 -0.32 -22.70
C LEU A 490 -10.72 1.18 -22.47
N ALA A 491 -9.75 1.79 -23.14
CA ALA A 491 -9.48 3.22 -23.00
C ALA A 491 -10.53 4.07 -23.73
N ILE A 492 -10.87 3.73 -24.98
CA ILE A 492 -11.88 4.46 -25.76
C ILE A 492 -13.26 4.32 -25.15
N ASP A 493 -13.67 3.12 -24.75
CA ASP A 493 -14.94 2.92 -24.04
C ASP A 493 -14.98 3.72 -22.74
N GLY A 494 -13.87 3.76 -22.03
CA GLY A 494 -13.73 4.58 -20.82
C GLY A 494 -13.96 6.07 -21.08
N ILE A 495 -13.48 6.59 -22.20
CA ILE A 495 -13.63 7.99 -22.64
C ILE A 495 -15.06 8.28 -23.10
N ARG A 496 -15.63 7.41 -23.94
CA ARG A 496 -17.03 7.52 -24.42
C ARG A 496 -18.00 7.51 -23.25
N GLU A 497 -17.86 6.57 -22.32
CA GLU A 497 -18.65 6.52 -21.08
C GLU A 497 -18.46 7.81 -20.25
N GLY A 498 -17.25 8.37 -20.23
CA GLY A 498 -16.97 9.65 -19.59
C GLY A 498 -17.78 10.81 -20.18
N TYR A 499 -17.79 10.94 -21.51
CA TYR A 499 -18.59 11.95 -22.20
C TYR A 499 -20.09 11.73 -22.05
N GLU A 500 -20.57 10.48 -22.08
CA GLU A 500 -21.98 10.16 -21.84
C GLU A 500 -22.45 10.62 -20.45
N ILE A 501 -21.66 10.32 -19.41
CA ILE A 501 -21.98 10.75 -18.04
C ILE A 501 -21.93 12.28 -17.91
N PHE A 502 -20.94 12.93 -18.55
CA PHE A 502 -20.80 14.38 -18.53
C PHE A 502 -22.01 15.07 -19.19
N ASN A 503 -22.46 14.57 -20.34
CA ASN A 503 -23.55 15.13 -21.15
C ASN A 503 -24.95 14.72 -20.69
N ALA A 504 -25.09 13.67 -19.88
CA ALA A 504 -26.39 13.26 -19.34
C ALA A 504 -27.08 14.42 -18.59
N PRO A 505 -28.42 14.52 -18.51
CA PRO A 505 -29.09 15.56 -17.72
C PRO A 505 -28.87 15.37 -16.21
N MET A 506 -28.94 16.45 -15.42
CA MET A 506 -28.78 16.35 -13.96
C MET A 506 -30.04 15.76 -13.31
N PRO A 507 -29.94 14.69 -12.49
CA PRO A 507 -31.11 14.10 -11.84
C PRO A 507 -31.75 15.04 -10.82
N ASP A 508 -33.07 15.25 -10.91
CA ASP A 508 -33.82 15.96 -9.86
C ASP A 508 -34.20 15.00 -8.71
N LEU A 509 -33.40 15.04 -7.64
CA LEU A 509 -33.62 14.23 -6.44
C LEU A 509 -34.93 14.58 -5.71
N LYS A 510 -35.44 15.82 -5.83
CA LYS A 510 -36.71 16.21 -5.18
C LYS A 510 -37.87 15.50 -5.87
N LEU A 511 -37.92 15.57 -7.20
CA LEU A 511 -38.93 14.88 -8.01
C LEU A 511 -38.88 13.36 -7.82
N MET A 512 -37.67 12.76 -7.80
CA MET A 512 -37.52 11.32 -7.58
C MET A 512 -37.96 10.88 -6.17
N LYS A 513 -37.72 11.70 -5.13
CA LYS A 513 -38.23 11.44 -3.78
C LYS A 513 -39.75 11.61 -3.70
N ALA A 514 -40.33 12.53 -4.46
CA ALA A 514 -41.79 12.68 -4.57
C ALA A 514 -42.44 11.42 -5.14
N LYS A 515 -41.87 10.82 -6.19
CA LYS A 515 -42.32 9.52 -6.73
C LYS A 515 -42.27 8.38 -5.72
N VAL A 516 -41.32 8.40 -4.77
CA VAL A 516 -41.29 7.43 -3.65
C VAL A 516 -42.45 7.68 -2.67
N LYS A 517 -42.83 8.94 -2.44
CA LYS A 517 -43.96 9.31 -1.59
C LYS A 517 -45.29 8.90 -2.25
N GLU A 518 -45.45 9.14 -3.54
CA GLU A 518 -46.60 8.68 -4.35
C GLU A 518 -46.71 7.15 -4.35
N ALA A 519 -45.60 6.44 -4.58
CA ALA A 519 -45.59 4.97 -4.54
C ALA A 519 -45.96 4.40 -3.16
N LYS A 520 -45.69 5.14 -2.07
CA LYS A 520 -46.11 4.77 -0.71
C LYS A 520 -47.60 5.01 -0.45
N ALA A 521 -48.21 5.95 -1.18
CA ALA A 521 -49.62 6.30 -1.06
C ALA A 521 -50.56 5.33 -1.81
N LEU A 522 -50.02 4.40 -2.61
CA LEU A 522 -50.81 3.37 -3.28
C LEU A 522 -51.56 2.48 -2.28
N PRO A 523 -52.79 2.03 -2.62
CA PRO A 523 -53.61 1.20 -1.75
C PRO A 523 -52.95 -0.16 -1.47
N ALA A 524 -53.22 -0.71 -0.28
CA ALA A 524 -52.65 -1.98 0.18
C ALA A 524 -53.70 -2.89 0.84
N ALA A 525 -54.94 -2.82 0.34
CA ALA A 525 -56.08 -3.52 0.89
C ALA A 525 -56.07 -5.04 0.62
N THR A 526 -55.44 -5.47 -0.49
CA THR A 526 -55.34 -6.89 -0.89
C THR A 526 -53.88 -7.34 -0.99
N PRO A 527 -53.58 -8.65 -0.92
CA PRO A 527 -52.22 -9.17 -1.10
C PRO A 527 -51.58 -8.73 -2.42
N GLU A 528 -52.36 -8.66 -3.50
CA GLU A 528 -51.92 -8.23 -4.82
C GLU A 528 -51.62 -6.73 -4.89
N THR A 529 -52.49 -5.88 -4.33
CA THR A 529 -52.25 -4.42 -4.28
C THR A 529 -51.07 -4.08 -3.36
N LYS A 530 -50.88 -4.84 -2.27
CA LYS A 530 -49.69 -4.74 -1.40
C LYS A 530 -48.41 -5.14 -2.13
N ALA A 531 -48.45 -6.17 -2.98
CA ALA A 531 -47.32 -6.59 -3.80
C ALA A 531 -46.98 -5.54 -4.88
N ALA A 532 -47.99 -5.00 -5.57
CA ALA A 532 -47.84 -3.93 -6.56
C ALA A 532 -47.25 -2.65 -5.93
N ARG A 533 -47.75 -2.24 -4.76
CA ARG A 533 -47.21 -1.13 -3.97
C ARG A 533 -45.74 -1.36 -3.61
N ASN A 534 -45.40 -2.54 -3.09
CA ASN A 534 -44.01 -2.86 -2.73
C ASN A 534 -43.07 -2.86 -3.95
N LYS A 535 -43.55 -3.33 -5.11
CA LYS A 535 -42.82 -3.28 -6.39
C LYS A 535 -42.58 -1.83 -6.83
N ALA A 536 -43.61 -0.98 -6.79
CA ALA A 536 -43.52 0.44 -7.11
C ALA A 536 -42.56 1.19 -6.16
N ILE A 537 -42.64 0.95 -4.85
CA ILE A 537 -41.70 1.52 -3.86
C ILE A 537 -40.26 1.07 -4.15
N ARG A 538 -40.03 -0.21 -4.46
CA ARG A 538 -38.70 -0.73 -4.80
C ARG A 538 -38.16 -0.08 -6.08
N ALA A 539 -38.98 0.06 -7.12
CA ALA A 539 -38.59 0.71 -8.37
C ALA A 539 -38.26 2.20 -8.15
N ALA A 540 -39.11 2.94 -7.43
CA ALA A 540 -38.89 4.35 -7.11
C ALA A 540 -37.63 4.57 -6.25
N ARG A 541 -37.38 3.71 -5.25
CA ARG A 541 -36.15 3.75 -4.45
C ARG A 541 -34.90 3.44 -5.27
N LYS A 542 -34.97 2.47 -6.20
CA LYS A 542 -33.89 2.21 -7.17
C LYS A 542 -33.63 3.43 -8.05
N GLY A 543 -34.67 4.12 -8.52
CA GLY A 543 -34.55 5.37 -9.28
C GLY A 543 -33.82 6.47 -8.50
N VAL A 544 -34.18 6.69 -7.23
CA VAL A 544 -33.47 7.65 -6.36
C VAL A 544 -31.99 7.24 -6.14
N GLN A 545 -31.71 5.95 -5.95
CA GLN A 545 -30.34 5.46 -5.81
C GLN A 545 -29.53 5.65 -7.11
N ALA A 546 -30.11 5.37 -8.26
CA ALA A 546 -29.48 5.61 -9.56
C ALA A 546 -29.22 7.10 -9.80
N GLY A 547 -30.17 7.97 -9.47
CA GLY A 547 -30.00 9.43 -9.55
C GLY A 547 -28.87 9.94 -8.65
N LYS A 548 -28.79 9.46 -7.41
CA LYS A 548 -27.66 9.77 -6.52
C LYS A 548 -26.32 9.31 -7.09
N LYS A 549 -26.28 8.09 -7.65
CA LYS A 549 -25.08 7.53 -8.26
C LYS A 549 -24.63 8.36 -9.47
N LEU A 550 -25.56 8.79 -10.33
CA LEU A 550 -25.23 9.61 -11.49
C LEU A 550 -24.69 11.00 -11.08
N ILE A 551 -25.23 11.60 -10.02
CA ILE A 551 -24.70 12.86 -9.46
C ILE A 551 -23.26 12.67 -8.97
N GLU A 552 -22.98 11.57 -8.27
CA GLU A 552 -21.61 11.24 -7.82
C GLU A 552 -20.66 11.01 -9.02
N GLN A 553 -21.11 10.25 -10.02
CA GLN A 553 -20.35 9.99 -11.24
C GLN A 553 -20.04 11.28 -11.99
N LYS A 554 -21.02 12.16 -12.19
CA LYS A 554 -20.81 13.48 -12.79
C LYS A 554 -19.79 14.33 -12.03
N GLY A 555 -19.87 14.35 -10.70
CA GLY A 555 -18.90 15.06 -9.87
C GLY A 555 -17.48 14.48 -9.93
N ALA A 556 -17.33 13.21 -10.31
CA ALA A 556 -16.05 12.55 -10.47
C ALA A 556 -15.50 12.60 -11.91
N VAL A 557 -16.36 12.69 -12.92
CA VAL A 557 -16.00 12.63 -14.35
C VAL A 557 -15.26 13.88 -14.82
N SER A 558 -15.44 15.02 -14.13
CA SER A 558 -14.68 16.24 -14.40
C SER A 558 -13.17 16.01 -14.46
N ILE A 559 -12.63 15.11 -13.62
CA ILE A 559 -11.19 14.74 -13.61
C ILE A 559 -10.74 14.22 -14.98
N LEU A 560 -11.56 13.36 -15.60
CA LEU A 560 -11.25 12.78 -16.91
C LEU A 560 -11.39 13.83 -18.02
N ILE A 561 -12.49 14.59 -18.01
CA ILE A 561 -12.75 15.62 -19.03
C ILE A 561 -11.70 16.74 -18.95
N ASP A 562 -11.28 17.13 -17.75
CA ASP A 562 -10.23 18.12 -17.53
C ASP A 562 -8.88 17.69 -18.11
N GLU A 563 -8.58 16.38 -18.07
CA GLU A 563 -7.38 15.83 -18.69
C GLU A 563 -7.50 15.79 -20.22
N LEU A 564 -8.63 15.33 -20.76
CA LEU A 564 -8.87 15.26 -22.21
C LEU A 564 -8.85 16.64 -22.87
N THR A 565 -9.32 17.66 -22.15
CA THR A 565 -9.35 19.06 -22.61
C THR A 565 -8.15 19.88 -22.11
N LYS A 566 -7.16 19.26 -21.45
CA LYS A 566 -6.08 20.01 -20.77
C LYS A 566 -5.34 20.94 -21.71
N PHE A 567 -5.06 20.54 -22.95
CA PHE A 567 -4.35 21.35 -23.94
C PHE A 567 -5.21 22.39 -24.66
N GLN A 568 -6.53 22.41 -24.40
CA GLN A 568 -7.45 23.44 -24.90
C GLN A 568 -7.55 24.62 -23.92
N LYS A 569 -7.12 24.45 -22.65
CA LYS A 569 -7.17 25.51 -21.64
C LYS A 569 -6.13 26.60 -21.95
N PRO A 570 -6.49 27.90 -21.80
CA PRO A 570 -5.61 29.02 -22.16
C PRO A 570 -4.28 29.02 -21.40
N GLU A 571 -4.27 28.57 -20.13
CA GLU A 571 -3.05 28.42 -19.33
C GLU A 571 -2.07 27.41 -19.94
N ASN A 572 -2.57 26.26 -20.38
CA ASN A 572 -1.75 25.20 -20.96
C ASN A 572 -1.29 25.53 -22.37
N ILE A 573 -2.11 26.21 -23.17
CA ILE A 573 -1.68 26.74 -24.48
C ILE A 573 -0.45 27.64 -24.31
N ARG A 574 -0.48 28.57 -23.33
CA ARG A 574 0.68 29.41 -23.03
C ARG A 574 1.87 28.62 -22.50
N ARG A 575 1.66 27.58 -21.68
CA ARG A 575 2.76 26.70 -21.19
C ARG A 575 3.42 25.93 -22.33
N VAL A 576 2.62 25.40 -23.25
CA VAL A 576 3.11 24.66 -24.41
C VAL A 576 3.87 25.58 -25.36
N GLN A 577 3.35 26.77 -25.65
CA GLN A 577 4.06 27.73 -26.51
C GLN A 577 5.44 28.05 -25.94
N ARG A 578 5.50 28.36 -24.65
CA ARG A 578 6.75 28.59 -23.91
C ARG A 578 7.70 27.40 -23.95
N ALA A 579 7.17 26.19 -23.88
CA ALA A 579 7.96 24.98 -24.00
C ALA A 579 8.53 24.84 -25.42
N LYS A 580 7.74 25.13 -26.46
CA LYS A 580 8.20 25.19 -27.87
C LYS A 580 9.32 26.21 -28.04
N ASP A 581 9.18 27.41 -27.46
CA ASP A 581 10.21 28.46 -27.54
C ASP A 581 11.52 27.99 -26.90
N LEU A 582 11.48 27.31 -25.74
CA LEU A 582 12.67 26.76 -25.09
C LEU A 582 13.28 25.60 -25.89
N VAL A 583 12.45 24.73 -26.47
CA VAL A 583 12.93 23.62 -27.31
C VAL A 583 13.60 24.15 -28.58
N ALA A 584 13.06 25.23 -29.16
CA ALA A 584 13.58 25.88 -30.37
C ALA A 584 14.98 26.51 -30.20
N ILE A 585 15.38 26.88 -28.98
CA ILE A 585 16.76 27.34 -28.68
C ILE A 585 17.78 26.25 -29.05
N GLY A 586 17.41 24.97 -28.92
CA GLY A 586 18.30 23.84 -29.22
C GLY A 586 19.36 23.60 -28.15
N LEU A 587 19.85 22.36 -28.05
CA LEU A 587 20.71 21.89 -26.96
C LEU A 587 22.02 22.70 -26.81
N THR A 588 22.58 23.14 -27.94
CA THR A 588 23.87 23.83 -28.05
C THR A 588 23.85 25.27 -27.52
N HIS A 589 22.70 25.94 -27.58
CA HIS A 589 22.58 27.36 -27.21
C HIS A 589 22.01 27.59 -25.80
N LEU A 590 21.65 26.54 -25.06
CA LEU A 590 21.10 26.64 -23.70
C LEU A 590 22.08 27.24 -22.67
N SER A 591 23.38 27.20 -22.94
CA SER A 591 24.40 27.85 -22.10
C SER A 591 24.35 29.39 -22.18
N GLY A 592 23.76 29.94 -23.26
CA GLY A 592 23.71 31.36 -23.58
C GLY A 592 22.50 32.12 -23.02
N ILE A 593 21.63 31.48 -22.22
CA ILE A 593 20.45 32.15 -21.65
C ILE A 593 20.89 33.32 -20.75
N ASN A 594 20.50 34.53 -21.15
CA ASN A 594 20.88 35.77 -20.48
C ASN A 594 20.00 36.11 -19.26
N PRO A 595 20.51 36.90 -18.30
CA PRO A 595 19.75 37.37 -17.14
C PRO A 595 18.47 38.14 -17.49
N SER A 596 18.39 38.74 -18.69
CA SER A 596 17.23 39.52 -19.17
C SER A 596 15.90 38.77 -19.07
N VAL A 597 15.90 37.44 -19.21
CA VAL A 597 14.70 36.59 -19.06
C VAL A 597 14.05 36.73 -17.68
N LEU A 598 14.86 36.99 -16.64
CA LEU A 598 14.33 37.21 -15.29
C LEU A 598 13.72 38.61 -15.14
N ASP A 599 14.25 39.61 -15.84
CA ASP A 599 13.78 40.98 -15.77
C ASP A 599 12.48 41.14 -16.55
N GLU A 600 12.36 40.50 -17.72
CA GLU A 600 11.11 40.34 -18.46
C GLU A 600 10.03 39.65 -17.62
N ALA A 601 10.39 38.56 -16.92
CA ALA A 601 9.46 37.85 -16.04
C ALA A 601 8.98 38.71 -14.86
N LYS A 602 9.84 39.60 -14.34
CA LYS A 602 9.48 40.54 -13.26
C LYS A 602 8.67 41.74 -13.75
N ALA A 603 8.82 42.12 -15.02
CA ALA A 603 8.09 43.22 -15.65
C ALA A 603 6.62 42.88 -15.95
N LEU A 604 6.22 41.61 -15.81
CA LEU A 604 4.82 41.19 -16.00
C LEU A 604 3.86 41.92 -15.04
N PRO A 605 2.64 42.23 -15.51
CA PRO A 605 1.60 42.87 -14.70
C PRO A 605 1.23 42.02 -13.48
N SER A 606 0.73 42.67 -12.43
CA SER A 606 0.41 42.04 -11.15
C SER A 606 -0.86 42.62 -10.51
N ALA A 607 -1.78 43.13 -11.32
CA ALA A 607 -2.99 43.78 -10.85
C ALA A 607 -4.02 42.74 -10.37
N THR A 608 -4.19 41.65 -11.12
CA THR A 608 -5.14 40.58 -10.76
C THR A 608 -4.48 39.39 -10.05
N LYS A 609 -5.29 38.55 -9.37
CA LYS A 609 -4.80 37.32 -8.71
C LYS A 609 -4.20 36.33 -9.73
N GLU A 610 -4.75 36.29 -10.94
CA GLU A 610 -4.28 35.45 -12.05
C GLU A 610 -2.97 35.98 -12.63
N GLU A 611 -2.85 37.30 -12.82
CA GLU A 611 -1.60 37.94 -13.23
C GLU A 611 -0.47 37.75 -12.21
N LYS A 612 -0.78 37.86 -10.91
CA LYS A 612 0.20 37.55 -9.84
C LYS A 612 0.66 36.09 -9.89
N ALA A 613 -0.25 35.15 -10.14
CA ALA A 613 0.10 33.74 -10.29
C ALA A 613 0.99 33.52 -11.52
N LEU A 614 0.64 34.12 -12.66
CA LEU A 614 1.42 34.05 -13.90
C LEU A 614 2.84 34.62 -13.71
N LYS A 615 2.95 35.80 -13.10
CA LYS A 615 4.23 36.44 -12.78
C LYS A 615 5.11 35.57 -11.89
N ASN A 616 4.52 34.99 -10.84
CA ASN A 616 5.25 34.08 -9.94
C ASN A 616 5.76 32.83 -10.66
N ASP A 617 4.94 32.25 -11.54
CA ASP A 617 5.32 31.11 -12.37
C ASP A 617 6.46 31.45 -13.33
N GLU A 618 6.41 32.60 -13.99
CA GLU A 618 7.45 33.07 -14.92
C GLU A 618 8.77 33.38 -14.21
N VAL A 619 8.72 34.05 -13.07
CA VAL A 619 9.92 34.32 -12.25
C VAL A 619 10.56 33.00 -11.81
N LYS A 620 9.76 31.99 -11.45
CA LYS A 620 10.26 30.68 -11.05
C LYS A 620 10.91 29.93 -12.23
N ARG A 621 10.31 30.01 -13.42
CA ARG A 621 10.85 29.44 -14.67
C ARG A 621 12.16 30.12 -15.06
N ALA A 622 12.20 31.45 -15.11
CA ALA A 622 13.40 32.20 -15.46
C ALA A 622 14.57 31.88 -14.51
N LYS A 623 14.31 31.80 -13.19
CA LYS A 623 15.31 31.33 -12.22
C LYS A 623 15.79 29.91 -12.49
N ALA A 624 14.90 29.00 -12.89
CA ALA A 624 15.26 27.62 -13.22
C ALA A 624 16.12 27.55 -14.50
N MET A 625 15.79 28.35 -15.52
CA MET A 625 16.55 28.47 -16.77
C MET A 625 17.96 29.03 -16.53
N LEU A 626 18.09 30.10 -15.74
CA LEU A 626 19.39 30.67 -15.38
C LEU A 626 20.23 29.69 -14.57
N LYS A 627 19.60 28.94 -13.65
CA LYS A 627 20.28 27.89 -12.88
C LYS A 627 20.74 26.75 -13.79
N MET A 628 19.94 26.37 -14.78
CA MET A 628 20.31 25.40 -15.81
C MET A 628 21.50 25.90 -16.63
N ALA A 629 21.44 27.11 -17.19
CA ALA A 629 22.53 27.70 -17.96
C ALA A 629 23.84 27.78 -17.16
N LYS A 630 23.77 28.17 -15.88
CA LYS A 630 24.95 28.18 -14.99
C LYS A 630 25.51 26.78 -14.73
N LYS A 631 24.64 25.77 -14.54
CA LYS A 631 25.07 24.37 -14.38
C LYS A 631 25.70 23.81 -15.65
N ILE A 632 25.14 24.15 -16.82
CA ILE A 632 25.68 23.77 -18.12
C ILE A 632 27.11 24.30 -18.26
N ARG A 633 27.32 25.60 -18.05
CA ARG A 633 28.67 26.23 -18.12
C ARG A 633 29.68 25.58 -17.18
N LYS A 634 29.22 25.06 -16.03
CA LYS A 634 30.09 24.40 -15.04
C LYS A 634 30.38 22.93 -15.39
N ASN A 635 29.39 22.19 -15.87
CA ASN A 635 29.45 20.73 -16.01
C ASN A 635 29.81 20.28 -17.44
N TYR A 636 29.59 21.13 -18.44
CA TYR A 636 29.80 20.86 -19.86
C TYR A 636 30.55 22.03 -20.54
N PRO A 637 31.86 22.22 -20.24
CA PRO A 637 32.65 23.31 -20.83
C PRO A 637 32.86 23.15 -22.34
N ASP A 638 32.95 21.91 -22.84
CA ASP A 638 33.21 21.59 -24.26
C ASP A 638 31.93 21.41 -25.11
N GLY A 639 30.76 21.68 -24.52
CA GLY A 639 29.47 21.51 -25.16
C GLY A 639 28.64 20.36 -24.58
N ILE A 640 27.32 20.48 -24.73
CA ILE A 640 26.36 19.49 -24.24
C ILE A 640 26.10 18.46 -25.34
N ARG A 641 26.16 17.17 -25.00
CA ARG A 641 25.71 16.08 -25.86
C ARG A 641 24.68 15.22 -25.12
N GLU A 642 23.70 14.70 -25.85
CA GLU A 642 22.79 13.68 -25.32
C GLU A 642 23.58 12.39 -25.02
N PRO A 643 23.42 11.79 -23.82
CA PRO A 643 24.06 10.53 -23.48
C PRO A 643 23.56 9.43 -24.42
N ASP A 644 24.48 8.69 -25.04
CA ASP A 644 24.12 7.59 -25.93
C ASP A 644 23.55 6.40 -25.10
N PRO A 645 22.28 5.99 -25.33
CA PRO A 645 21.67 4.86 -24.64
C PRO A 645 22.44 3.55 -24.83
N GLU A 646 23.17 3.39 -25.94
CA GLU A 646 23.96 2.19 -26.18
C GLU A 646 25.13 2.05 -25.21
N THR A 647 25.68 3.14 -24.69
CA THR A 647 26.81 3.12 -23.75
C THR A 647 26.45 2.36 -22.47
N LEU A 648 25.23 2.58 -21.97
CA LEU A 648 24.72 1.86 -20.80
C LEU A 648 24.43 0.39 -21.15
N ARG A 649 23.85 0.11 -22.32
CA ARG A 649 23.59 -1.28 -22.78
C ARG A 649 24.90 -2.07 -22.91
N LYS A 650 25.90 -1.52 -23.60
CA LYS A 650 27.24 -2.10 -23.73
C LYS A 650 27.91 -2.33 -22.37
N ALA A 651 27.78 -1.39 -21.43
CA ALA A 651 28.28 -1.57 -20.07
C ALA A 651 27.53 -2.67 -19.30
N LEU A 652 26.23 -2.86 -19.56
CA LEU A 652 25.44 -3.93 -18.98
C LEU A 652 25.75 -5.29 -19.60
N ASP A 653 26.14 -5.35 -20.87
CA ASP A 653 26.45 -6.58 -21.60
C ASP A 653 27.90 -7.07 -21.40
N MET A 654 28.73 -6.30 -20.69
CA MET A 654 30.09 -6.73 -20.33
C MET A 654 30.08 -8.07 -19.57
N PRO A 655 31.08 -8.94 -19.83
CA PRO A 655 31.23 -10.21 -19.12
C PRO A 655 31.38 -10.00 -17.61
N TYR A 656 31.02 -11.02 -16.83
CA TYR A 656 30.98 -10.97 -15.38
C TYR A 656 31.39 -12.29 -14.73
N ALA A 657 32.13 -13.14 -15.46
CA ALA A 657 32.51 -14.47 -15.02
C ALA A 657 33.60 -14.41 -13.94
N THR A 658 34.54 -13.45 -14.07
CA THR A 658 35.62 -13.24 -13.10
C THR A 658 35.35 -12.04 -12.17
N ARG A 659 36.03 -12.01 -11.01
CA ARG A 659 35.92 -10.90 -10.04
C ARG A 659 36.40 -9.57 -10.62
N GLU A 660 37.37 -9.61 -11.54
CA GLU A 660 37.91 -8.43 -12.22
C GLU A 660 36.94 -7.91 -13.29
N GLU A 661 36.37 -8.80 -14.11
CA GLU A 661 35.30 -8.49 -15.05
C GLU A 661 34.08 -7.87 -14.35
N SER A 662 33.66 -8.45 -13.22
CA SER A 662 32.55 -7.92 -12.42
C SER A 662 32.83 -6.49 -11.92
N ARG A 663 34.06 -6.20 -11.49
CA ARG A 663 34.48 -4.85 -11.06
C ARG A 663 34.55 -3.87 -12.23
N ALA A 664 35.08 -4.30 -13.38
CA ALA A 664 35.15 -3.49 -14.60
C ALA A 664 33.74 -3.11 -15.10
N ARG A 665 32.83 -4.09 -15.15
CA ARG A 665 31.41 -3.90 -15.45
C ARG A 665 30.76 -2.92 -14.48
N ALA A 666 30.94 -3.12 -13.18
CA ALA A 666 30.36 -2.22 -12.17
C ALA A 666 30.87 -0.77 -12.33
N LYS A 667 32.15 -0.59 -12.67
CA LYS A 667 32.73 0.74 -12.92
C LYS A 667 32.17 1.38 -14.19
N ALA A 668 32.05 0.62 -15.28
CA ALA A 668 31.50 1.09 -16.55
C ALA A 668 30.02 1.50 -16.42
N VAL A 669 29.21 0.65 -15.77
CA VAL A 669 27.79 0.95 -15.49
C VAL A 669 27.67 2.20 -14.63
N LYS A 670 28.46 2.33 -13.56
CA LYS A 670 28.43 3.51 -12.67
C LYS A 670 28.84 4.79 -13.41
N ALA A 671 29.79 4.72 -14.35
CA ALA A 671 30.19 5.86 -15.16
C ALA A 671 29.06 6.30 -16.10
N ALA A 672 28.47 5.36 -16.84
CA ALA A 672 27.33 5.63 -17.74
C ALA A 672 26.11 6.17 -16.97
N GLU A 673 25.76 5.58 -15.83
CA GLU A 673 24.67 6.06 -14.98
C GLU A 673 24.92 7.48 -14.45
N LYS A 674 26.17 7.79 -14.10
CA LYS A 674 26.55 9.13 -13.60
C LYS A 674 26.43 10.18 -14.69
N GLU A 675 26.83 9.87 -15.91
CA GLU A 675 26.72 10.77 -17.07
C GLU A 675 25.24 11.05 -17.41
N ILE A 676 24.42 10.00 -17.49
CA ILE A 676 22.97 10.12 -17.65
C ILE A 676 22.38 10.98 -16.53
N GLN A 677 22.69 10.67 -15.28
CA GLN A 677 22.17 11.44 -14.14
C GLN A 677 22.61 12.91 -14.18
N LEU A 678 23.84 13.20 -14.59
CA LEU A 678 24.36 14.55 -14.75
C LEU A 678 23.59 15.30 -15.83
N PHE A 679 23.32 14.66 -16.97
CA PHE A 679 22.52 15.21 -18.06
C PHE A 679 21.10 15.56 -17.59
N HIS A 680 20.39 14.61 -16.99
CA HIS A 680 19.02 14.82 -16.49
C HIS A 680 18.92 15.91 -15.42
N THR A 681 19.85 15.93 -14.46
CA THR A 681 19.81 16.93 -13.38
C THR A 681 20.24 18.33 -13.82
N THR A 682 20.98 18.43 -14.92
CA THR A 682 21.44 19.69 -15.49
C THR A 682 20.38 20.28 -16.42
N LEU A 683 19.81 19.47 -17.32
CA LEU A 683 18.87 19.90 -18.37
C LEU A 683 17.40 19.68 -18.04
N LYS A 684 17.08 19.39 -16.78
CA LYS A 684 15.71 19.10 -16.36
C LYS A 684 14.65 20.07 -16.94
N PRO A 685 14.82 21.41 -16.88
CA PRO A 685 13.82 22.32 -17.44
C PRO A 685 13.60 22.17 -18.95
N TYR A 686 14.65 21.83 -19.69
CA TYR A 686 14.59 21.59 -21.13
C TYR A 686 13.90 20.26 -21.45
N GLN A 687 14.21 19.20 -20.70
CA GLN A 687 13.56 17.89 -20.85
C GLN A 687 12.07 17.93 -20.49
N ASP A 688 11.72 18.64 -19.41
CA ASP A 688 10.32 18.86 -19.03
C ASP A 688 9.56 19.63 -20.13
N ALA A 689 10.23 20.55 -20.83
CA ALA A 689 9.67 21.27 -21.96
C ALA A 689 9.51 20.39 -23.21
N GLN A 690 10.52 19.60 -23.59
CA GLN A 690 10.43 18.61 -24.67
C GLN A 690 9.26 17.64 -24.43
N LYS A 691 9.14 17.13 -23.20
CA LYS A 691 8.03 16.24 -22.81
C LYS A 691 6.68 16.93 -22.98
N LEU A 692 6.54 18.17 -22.52
CA LEU A 692 5.27 18.91 -22.64
C LEU A 692 4.87 19.15 -24.11
N VAL A 693 5.83 19.45 -24.98
CA VAL A 693 5.60 19.62 -26.42
C VAL A 693 5.22 18.29 -27.08
N ARG A 694 5.90 17.20 -26.71
CA ARG A 694 5.55 15.84 -27.14
C ARG A 694 4.13 15.49 -26.72
N ASP A 695 3.79 15.63 -25.44
CA ASP A 695 2.47 15.31 -24.89
C ASP A 695 1.34 16.08 -25.61
N GLU A 696 1.55 17.36 -25.96
CA GLU A 696 0.58 18.15 -26.73
C GLU A 696 0.43 17.64 -28.17
N ARG A 697 1.55 17.41 -28.86
CA ARG A 697 1.55 16.89 -30.24
C ARG A 697 0.85 15.55 -30.31
N VAL A 698 1.23 14.64 -29.42
CA VAL A 698 0.70 13.29 -29.29
C VAL A 698 -0.80 13.34 -28.99
N SER A 699 -1.24 14.14 -28.01
CA SER A 699 -2.66 14.28 -27.68
C SER A 699 -3.51 14.77 -28.86
N ARG A 700 -2.98 15.64 -29.73
CA ARG A 700 -3.68 16.15 -30.93
C ARG A 700 -3.71 15.17 -32.11
N THR A 701 -2.66 14.36 -32.28
CA THR A 701 -2.45 13.53 -33.48
C THR A 701 -2.84 12.08 -33.26
N ILE A 702 -2.40 11.50 -32.14
CA ILE A 702 -2.52 10.07 -31.87
C ILE A 702 -3.93 9.69 -31.42
N TYR A 703 -4.63 10.54 -30.66
CA TYR A 703 -5.99 10.20 -30.21
C TYR A 703 -6.95 9.93 -31.39
N PRO A 704 -7.04 10.78 -32.43
CA PRO A 704 -7.83 10.48 -33.63
C PRO A 704 -7.37 9.22 -34.39
N GLU A 705 -6.08 8.89 -34.37
CA GLU A 705 -5.54 7.69 -35.02
C GLU A 705 -5.94 6.42 -34.26
N ILE A 706 -5.80 6.41 -32.93
CA ILE A 706 -6.24 5.30 -32.07
C ILE A 706 -7.76 5.14 -32.16
N GLU A 707 -8.53 6.23 -32.26
CA GLU A 707 -9.98 6.16 -32.42
C GLU A 707 -10.39 5.45 -33.72
N LYS A 708 -9.64 5.62 -34.82
CA LYS A 708 -9.87 4.87 -36.06
C LYS A 708 -9.55 3.38 -35.94
N MET A 709 -8.61 3.01 -35.06
CA MET A 709 -8.26 1.62 -34.80
C MET A 709 -9.30 0.88 -33.94
N TYR A 710 -10.21 1.61 -33.29
CA TYR A 710 -11.16 1.07 -32.32
C TYR A 710 -12.05 -0.04 -32.88
N ASP A 711 -12.66 0.16 -34.05
CA ASP A 711 -13.62 -0.80 -34.60
C ASP A 711 -12.94 -2.13 -34.93
N ASN A 712 -11.72 -2.07 -35.48
CA ASN A 712 -10.90 -3.25 -35.75
C ASN A 712 -10.46 -3.92 -34.44
N ALA A 713 -9.96 -3.15 -33.47
CA ALA A 713 -9.56 -3.67 -32.16
C ALA A 713 -10.72 -4.35 -31.43
N ARG A 714 -11.93 -3.78 -31.51
CA ARG A 714 -13.14 -4.35 -30.92
C ARG A 714 -13.54 -5.67 -31.59
N ALA A 715 -13.47 -5.73 -32.92
CA ALA A 715 -13.71 -6.98 -33.64
C ALA A 715 -12.69 -8.08 -33.26
N GLU A 716 -11.42 -7.72 -33.08
CA GLU A 716 -10.38 -8.65 -32.61
C GLU A 716 -10.66 -9.17 -31.19
N VAL A 717 -11.04 -8.29 -30.26
CA VAL A 717 -11.39 -8.67 -28.89
C VAL A 717 -12.63 -9.58 -28.88
N GLU A 718 -13.67 -9.26 -29.65
CA GLU A 718 -14.86 -10.11 -29.76
C GLU A 718 -14.53 -11.49 -30.36
N GLN A 719 -13.64 -11.55 -31.36
CA GLN A 719 -13.14 -12.82 -31.89
C GLN A 719 -12.34 -13.62 -30.87
N MET A 720 -11.52 -12.95 -30.05
CA MET A 720 -10.79 -13.59 -28.95
C MET A 720 -11.75 -14.14 -27.89
N GLU A 721 -12.76 -13.36 -27.47
CA GLU A 721 -13.78 -13.81 -26.52
C GLU A 721 -14.59 -14.98 -27.06
N GLN A 722 -14.98 -14.96 -28.34
CA GLN A 722 -15.67 -16.06 -29.00
C GLN A 722 -14.81 -17.31 -29.11
N LYS A 723 -13.50 -17.17 -29.39
CA LYS A 723 -12.56 -18.29 -29.34
C LYS A 723 -12.47 -18.87 -27.94
N VAL A 724 -12.34 -18.02 -26.91
CA VAL A 724 -12.32 -18.45 -25.51
C VAL A 724 -13.61 -19.17 -25.14
N GLN A 725 -14.78 -18.66 -25.52
CA GLN A 725 -16.06 -19.33 -25.27
C GLN A 725 -16.18 -20.67 -26.01
N LYS A 726 -15.76 -20.73 -27.28
CA LYS A 726 -15.77 -21.97 -28.08
C LYS A 726 -14.82 -23.01 -27.52
N GLU A 727 -13.63 -22.61 -27.08
CA GLU A 727 -12.66 -23.51 -26.45
C GLU A 727 -13.11 -23.97 -25.06
N THR A 728 -13.76 -23.10 -24.28
CA THR A 728 -14.34 -23.46 -22.98
C THR A 728 -15.52 -24.42 -23.17
N ALA A 729 -16.33 -24.21 -24.21
CA ALA A 729 -17.43 -25.11 -24.59
C ALA A 729 -16.94 -26.44 -25.17
N ALA A 730 -15.85 -26.45 -25.94
CA ALA A 730 -15.21 -27.66 -26.47
C ALA A 730 -14.53 -28.47 -25.36
N ALA A 731 -13.82 -27.82 -24.44
CA ALA A 731 -13.24 -28.46 -23.25
C ALA A 731 -14.32 -29.02 -22.29
N GLY A 732 -15.54 -28.47 -22.34
CA GLY A 732 -16.72 -29.02 -21.68
C GLY A 732 -17.43 -30.14 -22.44
N ARG A 733 -17.10 -30.40 -23.72
CA ARG A 733 -17.67 -31.47 -24.56
C ARG A 733 -16.72 -32.65 -24.79
N GLU A 734 -15.40 -32.45 -24.69
CA GLU A 734 -14.39 -33.53 -24.79
C GLU A 734 -14.08 -34.24 -23.45
N LYS A 735 -14.87 -34.03 -22.38
CA LYS A 735 -14.69 -34.70 -21.07
C LYS A 735 -15.97 -35.17 -20.40
#